data_AF-A0A3D1UCU0-F1
#
_entry.id   AF-A0A3D1UCU0-F1
#
_cell.length_a   1.000
_cell.length_b   1.000
_cell.length_c   1.000
_cell.angle_alpha   90.00
_cell.angle_beta   90.00
_cell.angle_gamma   90.00
#
_symmetry.space_group_name_H-M   'P 1'
#
loop_
_entity.id
_entity.type
_entity.pdbx_description
1 polymer ?
#
loop_
_entity_poly.entity_id
_entity_poly.type
_entity_poly.pdbx_seq_one_letter_code
_entity_poly.pdbx_strand_id
1 'polypeptide(L)'
;MKKRCLAIVLVIAGGAALWGAPRRVCLFTPAGGESRALAIDGWSAKANGEPVPLTVGEYRCGFHRFNEGWTFPGYDPRRRNEVVMTGSFEVPEDGEVSAGLSGDWFYDLALDGKTVFSTGSGGNGTSEYGYWNKTAKFPVSAGRHTLTVTLRNGMGGLMFALGKPETRPVFVKEPVSVEDALAAARRIWASDVYERNNAKRRADMAVVQRAIDMTSGADFGKAVRGDRSAELFAKAPALAVIDAAVDRILAEVPAAKVAKGTVAVWYYYDMGHVVKTPGGTVFGIDISGPRDAEIADILDFALVTHNHGDHASDRVLRAMQKKGGFANGKPVVSSFMYSPWNARTPKTYTFGDCTVETGVTDHNAYWTESMTPYKVTCGRGADAVTLLHAGDGWDGAQLARFAPVDVAICHVWPFDGHNAEKTASVLKPDLLAVSHAQEMSHGFGPGRWDWAACEEEARRATAAGTVIYPVWGEKFVWRKQSLKPSLLAKELPAGTAAADPAFWAGVPGARLMDMREKYVFRGDFPQTVKFAWDAQNLYFRYEVKDDDIFHAAPEKCSNLYAFGDTMELFLQPDGARAYWEFHFAASGRAGAIWFPSRGKRMPEHVRYLPFDGLANAVAVDGTLNDDKDRDEGWSGVCTIPWKSIQMKFPAFKPGTPLRIQATGVVYSRYARGEEKQQLFHTPGLVCDPHTMEDWCVLRFE
;
A
#
# COMPACT_ATOMS: atom_id res chain seq x y z
N MET A 1 30.28 33.98 10.38
CA MET A 1 29.25 33.58 11.36
C MET A 1 29.16 32.06 11.42
N LYS A 2 29.94 31.45 12.31
CA LYS A 2 29.88 30.03 12.72
C LYS A 2 30.29 30.05 14.20
N LYS A 3 29.41 29.68 15.12
CA LYS A 3 29.78 29.51 16.53
C LYS A 3 29.71 28.02 16.87
N ARG A 4 30.90 27.41 16.93
CA ARG A 4 31.19 26.24 17.76
C ARG A 4 31.29 26.74 19.19
N CYS A 5 30.59 26.13 20.14
CA CYS A 5 30.88 26.30 21.56
C CYS A 5 31.29 24.95 22.14
N LEU A 6 32.56 24.90 22.50
CA LEU A 6 33.25 23.89 23.29
C LEU A 6 32.57 23.82 24.66
N ALA A 7 32.17 22.63 25.10
CA ALA A 7 31.68 22.40 26.45
C ALA A 7 32.86 22.42 27.44
N ILE A 8 32.78 23.30 28.43
CA ILE A 8 33.68 23.39 29.57
C ILE A 8 33.24 22.34 30.60
N VAL A 9 34.16 21.45 30.95
CA VAL A 9 34.07 20.54 32.10
C VAL A 9 34.24 21.38 33.36
N LEU A 10 33.18 21.50 34.17
CA LEU A 10 33.26 22.00 35.54
C LEU A 10 32.95 20.85 36.49
N VAL A 11 33.99 20.35 37.16
CA VAL A 11 33.89 19.42 38.28
C VAL A 11 33.34 20.19 39.48
N ILE A 12 32.12 19.88 39.90
CA ILE A 12 31.62 20.24 41.23
C ILE A 12 31.49 18.93 42.02
N ALA A 13 32.43 18.74 42.94
CA ALA A 13 32.33 17.76 44.00
C ALA A 13 31.34 18.28 45.06
N GLY A 14 30.34 17.48 45.41
CA GLY A 14 29.47 17.71 46.56
C GLY A 14 27.97 17.55 46.28
N GLY A 15 27.42 16.41 46.68
CA GLY A 15 25.96 16.21 46.82
C GLY A 15 25.32 15.31 45.77
N ALA A 16 25.53 14.00 45.86
CA ALA A 16 24.69 13.03 45.17
C ALA A 16 23.27 13.06 45.77
N ALA A 17 22.36 13.81 45.15
CA ALA A 17 20.93 13.57 45.32
C ALA A 17 20.59 12.27 44.59
N LEU A 18 20.22 11.25 45.37
CA LEU A 18 19.76 9.94 44.96
C LEU A 18 18.53 10.05 44.04
N TRP A 19 18.72 9.93 42.72
CA TRP A 19 17.64 9.49 41.83
C TRP A 19 17.50 7.97 42.04
N GLY A 20 16.54 7.57 42.87
CA GLY A 20 16.27 6.17 43.17
C GLY A 20 15.85 5.36 41.93
N ALA A 21 16.12 4.06 41.94
CA ALA A 21 15.68 3.12 40.91
C ALA A 21 14.16 3.22 40.64
N PRO A 22 13.67 2.92 39.42
CA PRO A 22 12.25 3.02 39.11
C PRO A 22 11.42 2.09 40.02
N ARG A 23 10.60 2.67 40.90
CA ARG A 23 9.73 1.91 41.83
C ARG A 23 8.44 1.48 41.13
N ARG A 24 8.03 0.23 41.30
CA ARG A 24 6.74 -0.28 40.80
C ARG A 24 5.64 0.08 41.78
N VAL A 25 4.84 1.07 41.46
CA VAL A 25 3.82 1.60 42.37
C VAL A 25 2.44 1.07 41.99
N CYS A 26 1.81 0.33 42.89
CA CYS A 26 0.40 -0.09 42.83
C CYS A 26 -0.48 0.82 43.72
N LEU A 27 -1.78 0.52 43.80
CA LEU A 27 -2.72 1.21 44.67
C LEU A 27 -3.15 0.27 45.82
N PHE A 28 -3.00 0.71 47.08
CA PHE A 28 -3.47 0.00 48.27
C PHE A 28 -4.63 0.75 48.91
N THR A 29 -5.68 0.03 49.31
CA THR A 29 -6.88 0.59 49.96
C THR A 29 -7.13 -0.17 51.26
N PRO A 30 -6.97 0.46 52.44
CA PRO A 30 -7.34 -0.13 53.72
C PRO A 30 -8.83 -0.50 53.78
N ALA A 31 -9.20 -1.47 54.63
CA ALA A 31 -10.60 -1.81 54.87
C ALA A 31 -11.39 -0.61 55.46
N GLY A 32 -12.04 0.17 54.58
CA GLY A 32 -12.80 1.38 54.96
C GLY A 32 -12.00 2.68 54.90
N GLY A 33 -10.79 2.69 54.33
CA GLY A 33 -9.92 3.88 54.21
C GLY A 33 -9.74 4.39 52.79
N GLU A 34 -9.01 5.51 52.64
CA GLU A 34 -8.66 6.07 51.32
C GLU A 34 -7.48 5.33 50.67
N SER A 35 -7.52 5.23 49.34
CA SER A 35 -6.47 4.59 48.57
C SER A 35 -5.16 5.38 48.58
N ARG A 36 -4.03 4.69 48.71
CA ARG A 36 -2.67 5.26 48.70
C ARG A 36 -1.71 4.45 47.83
N ALA A 37 -0.63 5.09 47.41
CA ALA A 37 0.42 4.45 46.63
C ALA A 37 1.16 3.38 47.45
N LEU A 38 1.38 2.21 46.86
CA LEU A 38 2.15 1.11 47.45
C LEU A 38 3.29 0.72 46.52
N ALA A 39 4.53 0.82 46.97
CA ALA A 39 5.69 0.39 46.20
C ALA A 39 5.95 -1.11 46.39
N ILE A 40 6.26 -1.81 45.30
CA ILE A 40 6.75 -3.19 45.31
C ILE A 40 8.21 -3.17 44.88
N ASP A 41 9.09 -3.56 45.80
CA ASP A 41 10.54 -3.43 45.69
C ASP A 41 11.25 -4.79 45.75
N GLY A 42 12.57 -4.79 45.56
CA GLY A 42 13.39 -6.00 45.70
C GLY A 42 13.19 -7.03 44.58
N TRP A 43 12.92 -6.57 43.36
CA TRP A 43 12.65 -7.44 42.23
C TRP A 43 13.85 -8.34 41.87
N SER A 44 13.60 -9.64 41.74
CA SER A 44 14.54 -10.62 41.22
C SER A 44 13.88 -11.50 40.16
N ALA A 45 14.67 -12.12 39.27
CA ALA A 45 14.14 -12.98 38.22
C ALA A 45 14.95 -14.27 38.03
N LYS A 46 14.24 -15.32 37.66
CA LYS A 46 14.79 -16.58 37.17
C LYS A 46 14.20 -16.91 35.81
N ALA A 47 15.03 -17.24 34.84
CA ALA A 47 14.62 -17.75 33.54
C ALA A 47 14.95 -19.23 33.46
N ASN A 48 13.94 -20.08 33.23
CA ASN A 48 14.09 -21.53 33.19
C ASN A 48 14.81 -22.11 34.42
N GLY A 49 14.61 -21.49 35.59
CA GLY A 49 15.25 -21.88 36.86
C GLY A 49 16.56 -21.15 37.18
N GLU A 50 17.21 -20.53 36.20
CA GLU A 50 18.50 -19.86 36.36
C GLU A 50 18.35 -18.36 36.68
N PRO A 51 19.10 -17.81 37.65
CA PRO A 51 19.06 -16.38 37.96
C PRO A 51 19.47 -15.50 36.77
N VAL A 52 18.70 -14.46 36.51
CA VAL A 52 18.94 -13.53 35.40
C VAL A 52 18.73 -12.08 35.83
N PRO A 53 19.56 -11.13 35.35
CA PRO A 53 19.39 -9.71 35.66
C PRO A 53 18.14 -9.16 34.97
N LEU A 54 17.36 -8.33 35.68
CA LEU A 54 16.20 -7.66 35.12
C LEU A 54 16.59 -6.33 34.47
N THR A 55 16.05 -6.06 33.28
CA THR A 55 16.05 -4.70 32.73
C THR A 55 14.89 -3.93 33.35
N VAL A 56 15.19 -2.81 34.02
CA VAL A 56 14.20 -2.00 34.74
C VAL A 56 14.04 -0.65 34.04
N GLY A 57 12.93 -0.47 33.33
CA GLY A 57 12.46 0.84 32.86
C GLY A 57 11.50 1.49 33.86
N GLU A 58 11.01 2.70 33.54
CA GLU A 58 10.14 3.51 34.41
C GLU A 58 8.89 2.73 34.91
N TYR A 59 8.24 1.97 34.03
CA TYR A 59 7.02 1.18 34.33
C TYR A 59 7.09 -0.30 33.88
N ARG A 60 8.25 -0.75 33.38
CA ARG A 60 8.43 -2.07 32.74
C ARG A 60 9.61 -2.82 33.32
N CYS A 61 9.42 -4.06 33.75
CA CYS A 61 10.48 -4.99 34.13
C CYS A 61 10.42 -6.23 33.22
N GLY A 62 11.56 -6.64 32.67
CA GLY A 62 11.62 -7.84 31.85
C GLY A 62 12.88 -7.91 30.98
N PHE A 63 12.73 -8.59 29.85
CA PHE A 63 13.78 -8.92 28.89
C PHE A 63 13.36 -8.35 27.52
N HIS A 64 14.24 -7.64 26.82
CA HIS A 64 13.94 -7.08 25.49
C HIS A 64 14.79 -7.77 24.41
N ARG A 65 14.34 -7.72 23.15
CA ARG A 65 15.22 -7.91 21.99
C ARG A 65 15.82 -6.55 21.63
N PHE A 66 17.11 -6.35 21.85
CA PHE A 66 17.86 -5.27 21.19
C PHE A 66 18.63 -5.85 19.99
N ASN A 67 19.16 -4.98 19.11
CA ASN A 67 19.84 -5.30 17.84
C ASN A 67 20.93 -6.41 17.88
N GLU A 68 21.25 -6.96 19.05
CA GLU A 68 22.26 -8.00 19.27
C GLU A 68 21.70 -9.36 19.76
N GLY A 69 20.37 -9.50 19.92
CA GLY A 69 19.72 -10.78 20.30
C GLY A 69 18.90 -10.73 21.60
N TRP A 70 18.63 -11.91 22.18
CA TRP A 70 17.87 -12.07 23.43
C TRP A 70 18.71 -11.72 24.65
N THR A 71 18.12 -11.02 25.64
CA THR A 71 18.84 -10.50 26.81
C THR A 71 19.13 -11.51 27.93
N PHE A 72 18.85 -12.81 27.75
CA PHE A 72 19.29 -13.84 28.71
C PHE A 72 19.84 -15.11 28.05
N PRO A 73 20.86 -15.77 28.66
CA PRO A 73 21.50 -16.96 28.10
C PRO A 73 20.55 -18.16 28.00
N GLY A 74 20.69 -18.96 26.95
CA GLY A 74 19.95 -20.21 26.80
C GLY A 74 18.48 -20.06 26.36
N TYR A 75 18.08 -18.86 25.93
CA TYR A 75 16.78 -18.67 25.28
C TYR A 75 16.70 -19.50 23.99
N ASP A 76 15.83 -20.51 23.98
CA ASP A 76 15.48 -21.27 22.78
C ASP A 76 14.08 -20.83 22.35
N PRO A 77 13.91 -20.12 21.22
CA PRO A 77 12.59 -19.74 20.78
C PRO A 77 11.71 -20.97 20.62
N ARG A 78 12.20 -22.14 20.19
CA ARG A 78 11.35 -23.31 19.90
C ARG A 78 10.88 -24.09 21.14
N ARG A 79 11.25 -23.68 22.35
CA ARG A 79 10.85 -24.32 23.62
C ARG A 79 9.95 -23.39 24.44
N ARG A 80 9.19 -23.97 25.38
CA ARG A 80 8.43 -23.20 26.36
C ARG A 80 9.40 -22.60 27.37
N ASN A 81 9.63 -21.30 27.27
CA ASN A 81 10.46 -20.56 28.23
C ASN A 81 9.58 -20.01 29.34
N GLU A 82 10.05 -20.11 30.58
CA GLU A 82 9.37 -19.57 31.74
C GLU A 82 10.29 -18.59 32.48
N VAL A 83 9.75 -17.40 32.74
CA VAL A 83 10.43 -16.36 33.52
C VAL A 83 9.61 -16.09 34.77
N VAL A 84 10.22 -16.31 35.93
CA VAL A 84 9.61 -16.07 37.23
C VAL A 84 10.25 -14.85 37.85
N MET A 85 9.46 -13.81 38.08
CA MET A 85 9.88 -12.58 38.76
C MET A 85 9.23 -12.51 40.14
N THR A 86 9.99 -12.07 41.14
CA THR A 86 9.49 -11.91 42.51
C THR A 86 9.83 -10.54 43.04
N GLY A 87 8.85 -9.87 43.64
CA GLY A 87 9.00 -8.61 44.36
C GLY A 87 8.31 -8.70 45.73
N SER A 88 8.66 -7.81 46.66
CA SER A 88 8.09 -7.80 48.00
C SER A 88 7.60 -6.41 48.41
N PHE A 89 6.60 -6.38 49.28
CA PHE A 89 6.03 -5.16 49.83
C PHE A 89 5.47 -5.43 51.23
N GLU A 90 5.17 -4.37 51.98
CA GLU A 90 4.60 -4.45 53.32
C GLU A 90 3.40 -3.51 53.42
N VAL A 91 2.34 -3.98 54.09
CA VAL A 91 1.15 -3.18 54.37
C VAL A 91 0.91 -3.12 55.88
N PRO A 92 0.56 -1.95 56.44
CA PRO A 92 0.45 -1.78 57.89
C PRO A 92 -0.87 -2.31 58.47
N GLU A 93 -1.85 -2.60 57.62
CA GLU A 93 -3.22 -2.97 57.99
C GLU A 93 -3.86 -3.79 56.86
N ASP A 94 -4.95 -4.48 57.18
CA ASP A 94 -5.72 -5.27 56.21
C ASP A 94 -6.37 -4.37 55.15
N GLY A 95 -6.39 -4.85 53.91
CA GLY A 95 -6.98 -4.09 52.81
C GLY A 95 -6.93 -4.82 51.47
N GLU A 96 -7.06 -4.06 50.38
CA GLU A 96 -6.96 -4.56 49.01
C GLU A 96 -5.85 -3.84 48.26
N VAL A 97 -5.05 -4.59 47.52
CA VAL A 97 -4.14 -4.03 46.51
C VAL A 97 -4.79 -4.15 45.15
N SER A 98 -4.83 -3.03 44.42
CA SER A 98 -5.19 -2.98 43.01
C SER A 98 -3.95 -2.65 42.19
N ALA A 99 -3.65 -3.52 41.23
CA ALA A 99 -2.49 -3.43 40.37
C ALA A 99 -2.92 -3.36 38.91
N GLY A 100 -2.47 -2.31 38.22
CA GLY A 100 -2.49 -2.25 36.77
C GLY A 100 -1.35 -3.09 36.20
N LEU A 101 -1.63 -3.94 35.22
CA LEU A 101 -0.64 -4.87 34.71
C LEU A 101 -0.81 -5.24 33.23
N SER A 102 0.29 -5.64 32.61
CA SER A 102 0.32 -6.35 31.33
C SER A 102 1.60 -7.17 31.23
N GLY A 103 1.60 -8.21 30.40
CA GLY A 103 2.80 -8.99 30.11
C GLY A 103 2.70 -9.68 28.76
N ASP A 104 3.77 -10.38 28.39
CA ASP A 104 3.79 -11.25 27.21
C ASP A 104 2.64 -12.25 27.27
N TRP A 105 2.12 -12.63 26.09
CA TRP A 105 0.83 -13.28 25.87
C TRP A 105 0.31 -14.26 26.95
N PHE A 106 1.17 -15.01 27.65
CA PHE A 106 0.79 -15.84 28.77
C PHE A 106 1.51 -15.45 30.06
N TYR A 107 0.75 -14.98 31.06
CA TYR A 107 1.29 -14.70 32.39
C TYR A 107 0.30 -14.92 33.54
N ASP A 108 0.87 -15.17 34.72
CA ASP A 108 0.19 -15.38 35.99
C ASP A 108 0.78 -14.49 37.09
N LEU A 109 -0.07 -14.10 38.03
CA LEU A 109 0.30 -13.38 39.25
C LEU A 109 -0.11 -14.20 40.47
N ALA A 110 0.80 -14.34 41.43
CA ALA A 110 0.56 -15.00 42.70
C ALA A 110 1.00 -14.13 43.88
N LEU A 111 0.15 -14.05 44.91
CA LEU A 111 0.45 -13.44 46.20
C LEU A 111 0.76 -14.55 47.20
N ASP A 112 1.94 -14.53 47.80
CA ASP A 112 2.41 -15.53 48.78
C ASP A 112 2.17 -16.98 48.32
N GLY A 113 2.43 -17.23 47.03
CA GLY A 113 2.28 -18.55 46.40
C GLY A 113 0.86 -18.91 45.95
N LYS A 114 -0.15 -18.07 46.24
CA LYS A 114 -1.53 -18.28 45.76
C LYS A 114 -1.81 -17.41 44.54
N THR A 115 -2.24 -18.03 43.44
CA THR A 115 -2.62 -17.30 42.22
C THR A 115 -3.77 -16.32 42.49
N VAL A 116 -3.56 -15.06 42.14
CA VAL A 116 -4.53 -13.96 42.27
C VAL A 116 -4.99 -13.41 40.93
N PHE A 117 -4.23 -13.66 39.85
CA PHE A 117 -4.60 -13.31 38.49
C PHE A 117 -3.94 -14.28 37.50
N SER A 118 -4.64 -14.65 36.43
CA SER A 118 -4.11 -15.49 35.37
C SER A 118 -4.76 -15.15 34.04
N THR A 119 -3.96 -15.18 32.97
CA THR A 119 -4.44 -15.10 31.58
C THR A 119 -4.89 -16.45 31.01
N GLY A 120 -4.60 -17.56 31.71
CA GLY A 120 -5.00 -18.91 31.31
C GLY A 120 -4.55 -19.31 29.90
N SER A 121 -5.29 -20.23 29.28
CA SER A 121 -5.05 -20.67 27.89
C SER A 121 -5.51 -19.67 26.83
N GLY A 122 -6.33 -18.68 27.20
CA GLY A 122 -6.81 -17.63 26.30
C GLY A 122 -5.77 -16.54 26.04
N GLY A 123 -4.72 -16.47 26.87
CA GLY A 123 -3.68 -15.45 26.78
C GLY A 123 -4.18 -14.04 27.11
N ASN A 124 -3.30 -13.06 26.98
CA ASN A 124 -3.55 -11.66 27.34
C ASN A 124 -4.63 -11.02 26.45
N GLY A 125 -4.82 -11.56 25.24
CA GLY A 125 -5.78 -11.07 24.24
C GLY A 125 -5.42 -9.70 23.67
N THR A 126 -4.16 -9.26 23.86
CA THR A 126 -3.63 -8.00 23.35
C THR A 126 -2.09 -8.03 23.35
N SER A 127 -1.50 -7.35 22.37
CA SER A 127 -0.07 -7.08 22.24
C SER A 127 0.38 -5.83 23.02
N GLU A 128 -0.53 -5.19 23.77
CA GLU A 128 -0.25 -3.96 24.51
C GLU A 128 0.56 -4.19 25.80
N TYR A 129 1.76 -3.63 25.88
CA TYR A 129 2.65 -3.69 27.05
C TYR A 129 2.57 -2.46 27.95
N GLY A 130 1.35 -2.14 28.42
CA GLY A 130 1.09 -1.04 29.35
C GLY A 130 0.39 -1.51 30.61
N TYR A 131 0.74 -0.95 31.78
CA TYR A 131 0.09 -1.31 33.06
C TYR A 131 -1.40 -0.93 33.13
N TRP A 132 -1.93 -0.22 32.14
CA TRP A 132 -3.35 0.11 32.01
C TRP A 132 -4.19 -0.99 31.32
N ASN A 133 -3.59 -2.09 30.87
CA ASN A 133 -4.28 -3.12 30.09
C ASN A 133 -5.24 -3.99 30.94
N LYS A 134 -4.73 -4.59 32.01
CA LYS A 134 -5.52 -5.39 32.95
C LYS A 134 -5.43 -4.80 34.34
N THR A 135 -6.43 -5.09 35.16
CA THR A 135 -6.41 -4.75 36.58
C THR A 135 -6.59 -6.03 37.39
N ALA A 136 -5.62 -6.33 38.25
CA ALA A 136 -5.78 -7.33 39.30
C ALA A 136 -6.15 -6.62 40.60
N LYS A 137 -7.02 -7.27 41.37
CA LYS A 137 -7.39 -6.86 42.73
C LYS A 137 -7.25 -8.07 43.63
N PHE A 138 -6.54 -7.90 44.74
CA PHE A 138 -6.34 -8.98 45.69
C PHE A 138 -6.28 -8.48 47.13
N PRO A 139 -6.91 -9.21 48.07
CA PRO A 139 -6.86 -8.87 49.48
C PRO A 139 -5.45 -9.12 50.05
N VAL A 140 -5.06 -8.29 51.01
CA VAL A 140 -3.81 -8.39 51.76
C VAL A 140 -4.10 -8.19 53.25
N SER A 141 -3.32 -8.84 54.11
CA SER A 141 -3.38 -8.69 55.57
C SER A 141 -2.22 -7.82 56.05
N ALA A 142 -2.31 -7.26 57.25
CA ALA A 142 -1.17 -6.55 57.84
C ALA A 142 0.10 -7.42 57.84
N GLY A 143 1.20 -6.89 57.31
CA GLY A 143 2.49 -7.57 57.25
C GLY A 143 3.15 -7.56 55.87
N ARG A 144 4.19 -8.40 55.75
CA ARG A 144 5.03 -8.50 54.55
C ARG A 144 4.49 -9.55 53.59
N HIS A 145 4.45 -9.20 52.31
CA HIS A 145 3.95 -10.04 51.22
C HIS A 145 4.97 -10.17 50.09
N THR A 146 4.87 -11.28 49.36
CA THR A 146 5.64 -11.55 48.14
C THR A 146 4.71 -11.66 46.94
N LEU A 147 4.96 -10.84 45.91
CA LEU A 147 4.30 -10.93 44.63
C LEU A 147 5.19 -11.68 43.63
N THR A 148 4.64 -12.74 43.05
CA THR A 148 5.30 -13.56 42.03
C THR A 148 4.60 -13.37 40.69
N VAL A 149 5.37 -13.17 39.63
CA VAL A 149 4.91 -13.03 38.26
C VAL A 149 5.57 -14.10 37.41
N THR A 150 4.77 -14.96 36.80
CA THR A 150 5.27 -16.01 35.90
C THR A 150 4.90 -15.65 34.47
N LEU A 151 5.90 -15.32 33.64
CA LEU A 151 5.75 -15.07 32.21
C LEU A 151 6.12 -16.31 31.40
N ARG A 152 5.42 -16.52 30.29
CA ARG A 152 5.73 -17.58 29.32
C ARG A 152 5.73 -17.00 27.90
N ASN A 153 6.54 -17.59 27.03
CA ASN A 153 6.74 -17.07 25.69
C ASN A 153 5.48 -17.18 24.82
N GLY A 154 5.23 -16.15 24.01
CA GLY A 154 4.06 -16.07 23.11
C GLY A 154 4.25 -15.10 21.95
N MET A 155 4.74 -13.86 22.20
CA MET A 155 5.16 -12.90 21.16
C MET A 155 6.14 -11.84 21.72
N GLY A 156 7.44 -11.97 21.42
CA GLY A 156 8.31 -10.78 21.28
C GLY A 156 9.13 -10.24 22.47
N GLY A 157 9.13 -10.82 23.69
CA GLY A 157 10.13 -10.33 24.67
C GLY A 157 10.24 -11.00 26.04
N LEU A 158 9.20 -11.63 26.57
CA LEU A 158 9.05 -11.94 28.01
C LEU A 158 9.11 -10.67 28.86
N MET A 159 8.25 -9.70 28.54
CA MET A 159 8.10 -8.42 29.22
C MET A 159 6.93 -8.41 30.21
N PHE A 160 7.06 -7.65 31.29
CA PHE A 160 5.98 -7.35 32.23
C PHE A 160 5.95 -5.86 32.59
N ALA A 161 4.75 -5.32 32.71
CA ALA A 161 4.47 -3.97 33.16
C ALA A 161 3.60 -4.04 34.42
N LEU A 162 3.94 -3.25 35.42
CA LEU A 162 3.22 -3.15 36.69
C LEU A 162 3.18 -1.70 37.15
N GLY A 163 1.99 -1.22 37.49
CA GLY A 163 1.76 0.15 37.91
C GLY A 163 0.41 0.35 38.58
N LYS A 164 0.04 1.62 38.78
CA LYS A 164 -1.28 1.98 39.30
C LYS A 164 -2.34 1.62 38.25
N PRO A 165 -3.53 1.15 38.65
CA PRO A 165 -4.63 0.96 37.71
C PRO A 165 -5.06 2.33 37.19
N GLU A 166 -4.67 2.65 35.96
CA GLU A 166 -4.98 3.92 35.30
C GLU A 166 -5.71 3.65 33.98
N THR A 167 -6.56 4.60 33.57
CA THR A 167 -7.10 4.61 32.22
C THR A 167 -5.98 4.91 31.23
N ARG A 168 -5.92 4.14 30.14
CA ARG A 168 -4.95 4.33 29.06
C ARG A 168 -4.80 5.82 28.68
N PRO A 169 -3.56 6.34 28.53
CA PRO A 169 -3.36 7.67 27.94
C PRO A 169 -3.83 7.65 26.48
N VAL A 170 -4.97 8.29 26.21
CA VAL A 170 -5.46 8.52 24.85
C VAL A 170 -4.80 9.81 24.36
N PHE A 171 -3.77 9.71 23.53
CA PHE A 171 -3.20 10.88 22.85
C PHE A 171 -4.03 11.23 21.60
N VAL A 172 -5.32 11.50 21.76
CA VAL A 172 -6.13 12.11 20.71
C VAL A 172 -5.98 13.62 20.86
N LYS A 173 -5.17 14.25 19.99
CA LYS A 173 -4.99 15.71 20.03
C LYS A 173 -6.28 16.46 19.68
N GLU A 174 -7.12 15.89 18.80
CA GLU A 174 -8.41 16.47 18.36
C GLU A 174 -9.40 15.36 17.96
N PRO A 175 -10.62 15.30 18.55
CA PRO A 175 -11.67 14.38 18.13
C PRO A 175 -12.10 14.62 16.68
N VAL A 176 -12.55 13.56 15.99
CA VAL A 176 -13.07 13.62 14.62
C VAL A 176 -14.55 13.25 14.64
N SER A 177 -15.39 14.01 13.93
CA SER A 177 -16.80 13.67 13.77
C SER A 177 -16.99 12.55 12.73
N VAL A 178 -18.14 11.86 12.78
CA VAL A 178 -18.51 10.87 11.74
C VAL A 178 -18.54 11.51 10.35
N GLU A 179 -19.06 12.74 10.25
CA GLU A 179 -19.14 13.50 9.00
C GLU A 179 -17.76 13.78 8.42
N ASP A 180 -16.82 14.27 9.23
CA ASP A 180 -15.46 14.60 8.79
C ASP A 180 -14.68 13.36 8.37
N ALA A 181 -14.81 12.26 9.12
CA ALA A 181 -14.17 10.99 8.80
C ALA A 181 -14.67 10.46 7.44
N LEU A 182 -15.98 10.46 7.22
CA LEU A 182 -16.59 10.05 5.95
C LEU A 182 -16.21 10.99 4.80
N ALA A 183 -16.19 12.30 5.03
CA ALA A 183 -15.81 13.28 4.02
C ALA A 183 -14.35 13.08 3.58
N ALA A 184 -13.44 12.81 4.53
CA ALA A 184 -12.04 12.49 4.23
C ALA A 184 -11.91 11.18 3.44
N ALA A 185 -12.58 10.11 3.88
CA ALA A 185 -12.59 8.83 3.14
C ALA A 185 -13.11 8.98 1.71
N ARG A 186 -14.19 9.74 1.50
CA ARG A 186 -14.74 10.01 0.16
C ARG A 186 -13.78 10.82 -0.72
N ARG A 187 -13.05 11.78 -0.17
CA ARG A 187 -12.01 12.51 -0.91
C ARG A 187 -10.84 11.61 -1.30
N ILE A 188 -10.45 10.68 -0.43
CA ILE A 188 -9.46 9.65 -0.73
C ILE A 188 -9.95 8.77 -1.89
N TRP A 189 -11.18 8.25 -1.84
CA TRP A 189 -11.73 7.42 -2.91
C TRP A 189 -11.97 8.14 -4.25
N ALA A 190 -12.04 9.47 -4.22
CA ALA A 190 -12.10 10.31 -5.41
C ALA A 190 -10.70 10.70 -5.94
N SER A 191 -9.65 10.41 -5.17
CA SER A 191 -8.25 10.62 -5.56
C SER A 191 -7.65 9.33 -6.12
N ASP A 192 -6.46 9.45 -6.69
CA ASP A 192 -5.71 8.30 -7.19
C ASP A 192 -4.83 7.69 -6.08
N VAL A 193 -4.98 6.38 -5.86
CA VAL A 193 -4.16 5.56 -4.96
C VAL A 193 -2.67 5.59 -5.31
N TYR A 194 -2.32 5.82 -6.58
CA TYR A 194 -0.94 5.94 -7.03
C TYR A 194 -0.26 7.25 -6.60
N GLU A 195 -1.04 8.27 -6.24
CA GLU A 195 -0.54 9.56 -5.73
C GLU A 195 -0.18 9.53 -4.23
N ARG A 196 0.47 8.45 -3.75
CA ARG A 196 0.79 8.23 -2.33
C ARG A 196 1.51 9.39 -1.62
N ASN A 197 2.28 10.20 -2.36
CA ASN A 197 3.03 11.34 -1.81
C ASN A 197 2.27 12.69 -1.85
N ASN A 198 1.01 12.70 -2.28
CA ASN A 198 0.18 13.90 -2.37
C ASN A 198 -0.15 14.44 -0.96
N ALA A 199 0.14 15.72 -0.72
CA ALA A 199 -0.06 16.34 0.57
C ALA A 199 -1.54 16.40 1.01
N LYS A 200 -2.47 16.61 0.06
CA LYS A 200 -3.91 16.62 0.31
C LYS A 200 -4.41 15.24 0.69
N ARG A 201 -3.98 14.22 -0.05
CA ARG A 201 -4.28 12.81 0.27
C ARG A 201 -3.80 12.45 1.68
N ARG A 202 -2.54 12.77 2.03
CA ARG A 202 -2.00 12.53 3.37
C ARG A 202 -2.78 13.27 4.47
N ALA A 203 -3.24 14.48 4.20
CA ALA A 203 -4.07 15.22 5.15
C ALA A 203 -5.41 14.51 5.40
N ASP A 204 -6.06 14.01 4.34
CA ASP A 204 -7.30 13.22 4.48
C ASP A 204 -7.05 11.88 5.19
N MET A 205 -5.96 11.18 4.85
CA MET A 205 -5.56 9.95 5.56
C MET A 205 -5.32 10.19 7.06
N ALA A 206 -4.73 11.34 7.42
CA ALA A 206 -4.53 11.70 8.83
C ALA A 206 -5.86 11.96 9.56
N VAL A 207 -6.91 12.43 8.88
CA VAL A 207 -8.26 12.56 9.47
C VAL A 207 -8.84 11.18 9.75
N VAL A 208 -8.77 10.27 8.77
CA VAL A 208 -9.23 8.89 8.95
C VAL A 208 -8.42 8.18 10.05
N GLN A 209 -7.11 8.42 10.13
CA GLN A 209 -6.26 7.85 11.18
C GLN A 209 -6.75 8.27 12.56
N ARG A 210 -7.05 9.54 12.78
CA ARG A 210 -7.59 10.00 14.07
C ARG A 210 -8.93 9.37 14.42
N ALA A 211 -9.81 9.14 13.43
CA ALA A 211 -11.05 8.40 13.64
C ALA A 211 -10.79 6.94 14.04
N ILE A 212 -9.77 6.31 13.45
CA ILE A 212 -9.30 4.98 13.83
C ILE A 212 -8.78 5.03 15.27
N ASP A 213 -7.97 6.03 15.61
CA ASP A 213 -7.40 6.19 16.95
C ASP A 213 -8.45 6.46 18.04
N MET A 214 -9.68 6.86 17.68
CA MET A 214 -10.81 6.96 18.60
C MET A 214 -11.54 5.63 18.82
N THR A 215 -11.31 4.65 17.93
CA THR A 215 -12.04 3.38 17.91
C THR A 215 -11.26 2.30 18.67
N SER A 216 -11.84 1.80 19.76
CA SER A 216 -11.27 0.69 20.53
C SER A 216 -11.60 -0.66 19.90
N GLY A 217 -10.76 -1.68 20.11
CA GLY A 217 -11.06 -3.05 19.66
C GLY A 217 -12.33 -3.64 20.27
N ALA A 218 -12.71 -3.19 21.48
CA ALA A 218 -13.99 -3.56 22.10
C ALA A 218 -15.19 -2.99 21.34
N ASP A 219 -15.12 -1.71 20.94
CA ASP A 219 -16.17 -1.05 20.17
C ASP A 219 -16.23 -1.60 18.74
N PHE A 220 -15.08 -1.87 18.11
CA PHE A 220 -15.00 -2.61 16.84
C PHE A 220 -15.65 -4.00 16.95
N GLY A 221 -15.36 -4.74 18.02
CA GLY A 221 -15.97 -6.04 18.29
C GLY A 221 -17.49 -5.98 18.41
N LYS A 222 -18.07 -4.89 18.94
CA LYS A 222 -19.53 -4.71 18.97
C LYS A 222 -20.09 -4.56 17.55
N ALA A 223 -19.43 -3.77 16.71
CA ALA A 223 -19.81 -3.63 15.31
C ALA A 223 -19.69 -4.96 14.54
N VAL A 224 -18.64 -5.74 14.78
CA VAL A 224 -18.47 -7.08 14.22
C VAL A 224 -19.64 -8.02 14.60
N ARG A 225 -20.20 -7.85 15.81
CA ARG A 225 -21.40 -8.58 16.29
C ARG A 225 -22.74 -7.99 15.81
N GLY A 226 -22.72 -6.94 15.00
CA GLY A 226 -23.91 -6.33 14.39
C GLY A 226 -24.45 -5.08 15.10
N ASP A 227 -23.79 -4.55 16.12
CA ASP A 227 -24.19 -3.28 16.73
C ASP A 227 -23.94 -2.12 15.73
N ARG A 228 -25.00 -1.35 15.47
CA ARG A 228 -25.01 -0.17 14.59
C ARG A 228 -25.68 1.02 15.25
N SER A 229 -25.67 1.08 16.58
CA SER A 229 -26.24 2.18 17.33
C SER A 229 -25.54 3.51 17.03
N ALA A 230 -26.31 4.60 16.99
CA ALA A 230 -25.78 5.95 16.76
C ALA A 230 -24.76 6.36 17.85
N GLU A 231 -24.96 5.91 19.09
CA GLU A 231 -24.04 6.14 20.19
C GLU A 231 -22.67 5.49 19.94
N LEU A 232 -22.65 4.22 19.51
CA LEU A 232 -21.40 3.52 19.16
C LEU A 232 -20.66 4.25 18.04
N PHE A 233 -21.36 4.67 17.00
CA PHE A 233 -20.76 5.29 15.81
C PHE A 233 -20.29 6.72 16.09
N ALA A 234 -21.00 7.47 16.94
CA ALA A 234 -20.54 8.78 17.41
C ALA A 234 -19.25 8.67 18.23
N LYS A 235 -19.12 7.62 19.05
CA LYS A 235 -17.91 7.34 19.84
C LYS A 235 -16.75 6.79 19.01
N ALA A 236 -17.04 5.99 17.98
CA ALA A 236 -16.07 5.30 17.14
C ALA A 236 -16.30 5.59 15.64
N PRO A 237 -15.91 6.78 15.15
CA PRO A 237 -16.23 7.23 13.79
C PRO A 237 -15.65 6.37 12.67
N ALA A 238 -14.56 5.62 12.92
CA ALA A 238 -13.99 4.71 11.93
C ALA A 238 -14.95 3.58 11.52
N LEU A 239 -15.90 3.22 12.40
CA LEU A 239 -16.94 2.24 12.08
C LEU A 239 -17.86 2.71 10.95
N ALA A 240 -18.12 4.02 10.86
CA ALA A 240 -18.85 4.58 9.74
C ALA A 240 -18.03 4.52 8.44
N VAL A 241 -16.71 4.73 8.52
CA VAL A 241 -15.81 4.67 7.37
C VAL A 241 -15.76 3.25 6.79
N ILE A 242 -15.60 2.23 7.62
CA ILE A 242 -15.58 0.84 7.15
C ILE A 242 -16.95 0.39 6.62
N ASP A 243 -18.06 0.81 7.23
CA ASP A 243 -19.40 0.51 6.68
C ASP A 243 -19.58 1.15 5.30
N ALA A 244 -19.17 2.41 5.14
CA ALA A 244 -19.23 3.10 3.85
C ALA A 244 -18.28 2.49 2.80
N ALA A 245 -17.12 1.97 3.23
CA ALA A 245 -16.23 1.20 2.37
C ALA A 245 -16.90 -0.09 1.87
N VAL A 246 -17.57 -0.83 2.76
CA VAL A 246 -18.33 -2.03 2.38
C VAL A 246 -19.46 -1.70 1.40
N ASP A 247 -20.24 -0.64 1.67
CA ASP A 247 -21.30 -0.18 0.76
C ASP A 247 -20.75 0.12 -0.63
N ARG A 248 -19.59 0.79 -0.69
CA ARG A 248 -18.92 1.09 -1.95
C ARG A 248 -18.48 -0.17 -2.68
N ILE A 249 -17.88 -1.14 -2.00
CA ILE A 249 -17.45 -2.42 -2.60
C ILE A 249 -18.66 -3.17 -3.16
N LEU A 250 -19.73 -3.29 -2.39
CA LEU A 250 -20.97 -3.96 -2.81
C LEU A 250 -21.62 -3.29 -4.02
N ALA A 251 -21.52 -1.96 -4.14
CA ALA A 251 -22.05 -1.23 -5.27
C ALA A 251 -21.14 -1.28 -6.51
N GLU A 252 -19.83 -1.09 -6.34
CA GLU A 252 -18.89 -0.93 -7.45
C GLU A 252 -18.47 -2.24 -8.10
N VAL A 253 -18.24 -3.30 -7.31
CA VAL A 253 -17.72 -4.57 -7.84
C VAL A 253 -18.67 -5.16 -8.89
N PRO A 254 -19.99 -5.27 -8.67
CA PRO A 254 -20.90 -5.76 -9.70
C PRO A 254 -20.92 -4.88 -10.96
N ALA A 255 -20.90 -3.55 -10.79
CA ALA A 255 -21.01 -2.58 -11.87
C ALA A 255 -19.72 -2.39 -12.69
N ALA A 256 -18.55 -2.69 -12.12
CA ALA A 256 -17.26 -2.44 -12.75
C ALA A 256 -17.05 -3.31 -14.00
N LYS A 257 -16.61 -2.71 -15.10
CA LYS A 257 -16.08 -3.39 -16.27
C LYS A 257 -14.55 -3.43 -16.16
N VAL A 258 -13.95 -4.59 -16.33
CA VAL A 258 -12.49 -4.79 -16.22
C VAL A 258 -11.95 -5.13 -17.61
N ALA A 259 -10.98 -4.36 -18.08
CA ALA A 259 -10.44 -4.52 -19.43
C ALA A 259 -9.50 -5.73 -19.51
N LYS A 260 -9.42 -6.38 -20.68
CA LYS A 260 -8.41 -7.43 -20.93
C LYS A 260 -7.00 -6.90 -20.61
N GLY A 261 -6.20 -7.73 -19.93
CA GLY A 261 -4.86 -7.35 -19.50
C GLY A 261 -4.80 -6.53 -18.21
N THR A 262 -5.93 -6.37 -17.51
CA THR A 262 -6.03 -5.64 -16.25
C THR A 262 -6.67 -6.48 -15.14
N VAL A 263 -6.52 -6.04 -13.90
CA VAL A 263 -7.24 -6.54 -12.74
C VAL A 263 -7.70 -5.36 -11.90
N ALA A 264 -8.93 -5.40 -11.40
CA ALA A 264 -9.45 -4.41 -10.46
C ALA A 264 -9.47 -5.00 -9.05
N VAL A 265 -8.94 -4.27 -8.08
CA VAL A 265 -8.81 -4.70 -6.68
C VAL A 265 -9.39 -3.62 -5.78
N TRP A 266 -10.22 -4.02 -4.82
CA TRP A 266 -10.76 -3.17 -3.76
C TRP A 266 -10.20 -3.63 -2.43
N TYR A 267 -9.68 -2.69 -1.65
CA TYR A 267 -9.22 -2.97 -0.30
C TYR A 267 -10.41 -2.97 0.66
N TYR A 268 -10.67 -4.10 1.33
CA TYR A 268 -11.78 -4.23 2.26
C TYR A 268 -11.38 -3.73 3.65
N TYR A 269 -10.50 -4.46 4.34
CA TYR A 269 -10.03 -4.18 5.68
C TYR A 269 -8.91 -5.14 6.04
N ASP A 270 -7.89 -4.67 6.76
CA ASP A 270 -6.75 -5.46 7.21
C ASP A 270 -5.97 -6.15 6.09
N MET A 271 -6.10 -7.47 5.89
CA MET A 271 -5.59 -8.19 4.70
C MET A 271 -6.68 -8.55 3.70
N GLY A 272 -7.92 -8.16 3.97
CA GLY A 272 -9.06 -8.45 3.12
C GLY A 272 -9.05 -7.64 1.82
N HIS A 273 -9.15 -8.35 0.69
CA HIS A 273 -9.25 -7.77 -0.65
C HIS A 273 -10.34 -8.44 -1.48
N VAL A 274 -11.07 -7.64 -2.26
CA VAL A 274 -12.00 -8.13 -3.28
C VAL A 274 -11.43 -7.83 -4.66
N VAL A 275 -11.40 -8.82 -5.54
CA VAL A 275 -10.77 -8.74 -6.86
C VAL A 275 -11.78 -9.09 -7.94
N LYS A 276 -11.77 -8.34 -9.05
CA LYS A 276 -12.54 -8.63 -10.26
C LYS A 276 -11.65 -8.74 -11.48
N THR A 277 -11.86 -9.79 -12.28
CA THR A 277 -11.10 -10.09 -13.49
C THR A 277 -11.79 -9.59 -14.76
N PRO A 278 -11.08 -9.57 -15.92
CA PRO A 278 -11.67 -9.18 -17.20
C PRO A 278 -12.83 -10.06 -17.67
N GLY A 279 -12.79 -11.37 -17.36
CA GLY A 279 -13.89 -12.30 -17.66
C GLY A 279 -15.09 -12.17 -16.72
N GLY A 280 -15.00 -11.29 -15.71
CA GLY A 280 -16.08 -10.99 -14.78
C GLY A 280 -16.07 -11.83 -13.50
N THR A 281 -15.09 -12.72 -13.31
CA THR A 281 -14.96 -13.50 -12.07
C THR A 281 -14.61 -12.57 -10.91
N VAL A 282 -15.29 -12.75 -9.78
CA VAL A 282 -15.06 -11.99 -8.55
C VAL A 282 -14.58 -12.94 -7.44
N PHE A 283 -13.53 -12.58 -6.72
CA PHE A 283 -13.09 -13.36 -5.56
C PHE A 283 -12.62 -12.50 -4.40
N GLY A 284 -12.76 -13.04 -3.20
CA GLY A 284 -12.29 -12.43 -1.96
C GLY A 284 -11.07 -13.17 -1.42
N ILE A 285 -10.11 -12.45 -0.86
CA ILE A 285 -9.01 -13.03 -0.08
C ILE A 285 -9.07 -12.44 1.32
N ASP A 286 -8.99 -13.28 2.35
CA ASP A 286 -8.92 -12.88 3.78
C ASP A 286 -10.02 -11.90 4.21
N ILE A 287 -11.26 -12.12 3.74
CA ILE A 287 -12.41 -11.29 4.10
C ILE A 287 -12.81 -11.59 5.55
N SER A 288 -12.35 -10.79 6.51
CA SER A 288 -12.76 -10.87 7.91
C SER A 288 -12.94 -9.48 8.52
N GLY A 289 -14.14 -9.17 9.00
CA GLY A 289 -14.42 -7.86 9.61
C GLY A 289 -15.92 -7.54 9.71
N PRO A 290 -16.29 -6.28 9.96
CA PRO A 290 -17.69 -5.86 9.98
C PRO A 290 -18.35 -6.08 8.61
N ARG A 291 -19.55 -6.67 8.61
CA ARG A 291 -20.36 -6.90 7.39
C ARG A 291 -19.71 -7.82 6.34
N ASP A 292 -18.68 -8.58 6.72
CA ASP A 292 -18.04 -9.59 5.87
C ASP A 292 -19.01 -10.59 5.21
N ALA A 293 -20.07 -11.00 5.92
CA ALA A 293 -21.09 -11.89 5.38
C ALA A 293 -21.81 -11.32 4.14
N GLU A 294 -21.95 -10.00 4.02
CA GLU A 294 -22.59 -9.35 2.87
C GLU A 294 -21.70 -9.42 1.62
N ILE A 295 -20.37 -9.37 1.80
CA ILE A 295 -19.41 -9.52 0.70
C ILE A 295 -19.58 -10.87 -0.02
N ALA A 296 -19.95 -11.93 0.71
CA ALA A 296 -20.16 -13.26 0.13
C ALA A 296 -21.20 -13.28 -1.01
N ASP A 297 -22.13 -12.33 -1.06
CA ASP A 297 -23.15 -12.29 -2.12
C ASP A 297 -22.55 -11.99 -3.49
N ILE A 298 -21.49 -11.16 -3.55
CA ILE A 298 -20.84 -10.74 -4.79
C ILE A 298 -19.65 -11.62 -5.22
N LEU A 299 -19.16 -12.51 -4.36
CA LEU A 299 -18.01 -13.37 -4.67
C LEU A 299 -18.41 -14.62 -5.46
N ASP A 300 -17.58 -15.08 -6.39
CA ASP A 300 -17.68 -16.42 -7.00
C ASP A 300 -16.93 -17.46 -6.15
N PHE A 301 -15.79 -17.10 -5.58
CA PHE A 301 -15.03 -17.92 -4.63
C PHE A 301 -14.29 -17.06 -3.60
N ALA A 302 -13.84 -17.69 -2.52
CA ALA A 302 -13.00 -17.05 -1.50
C ALA A 302 -11.72 -17.84 -1.24
N LEU A 303 -10.66 -17.13 -0.90
CA LEU A 303 -9.36 -17.66 -0.50
C LEU A 303 -9.09 -17.21 0.94
N VAL A 304 -8.66 -18.14 1.79
CA VAL A 304 -8.31 -17.82 3.19
C VAL A 304 -6.92 -18.32 3.47
N THR A 305 -6.00 -17.41 3.81
CA THR A 305 -4.57 -17.71 3.94
C THR A 305 -4.31 -18.61 5.14
N HIS A 306 -4.99 -18.37 6.27
CA HIS A 306 -4.90 -19.19 7.49
C HIS A 306 -6.04 -18.90 8.47
N ASN A 307 -6.08 -19.62 9.60
CA ASN A 307 -7.23 -19.67 10.50
C ASN A 307 -7.17 -18.67 11.68
N HIS A 308 -6.56 -17.49 11.51
CA HIS A 308 -6.66 -16.42 12.51
C HIS A 308 -7.88 -15.54 12.26
N GLY A 309 -8.43 -14.96 13.33
CA GLY A 309 -9.74 -14.29 13.29
C GLY A 309 -9.78 -13.01 12.47
N ASP A 310 -8.63 -12.41 12.20
CA ASP A 310 -8.37 -11.26 11.33
C ASP A 310 -8.28 -11.64 9.84
N HIS A 311 -8.14 -12.93 9.52
CA HIS A 311 -8.13 -13.46 8.14
C HIS A 311 -9.31 -14.38 7.82
N ALA A 312 -9.83 -15.10 8.81
CA ALA A 312 -10.85 -16.13 8.68
C ALA A 312 -12.09 -15.80 9.51
N SER A 313 -13.18 -15.46 8.83
CA SER A 313 -14.47 -15.22 9.48
C SER A 313 -15.47 -16.34 9.23
N ASP A 314 -15.94 -16.96 10.31
CA ASP A 314 -17.04 -17.93 10.28
C ASP A 314 -18.30 -17.38 9.59
N ARG A 315 -18.54 -16.08 9.65
CA ARG A 315 -19.74 -15.45 9.07
C ARG A 315 -19.71 -15.48 7.54
N VAL A 316 -18.63 -15.00 6.92
CA VAL A 316 -18.47 -15.02 5.46
C VAL A 316 -18.37 -16.46 4.96
N LEU A 317 -17.68 -17.33 5.69
CA LEU A 317 -17.54 -18.74 5.33
C LEU A 317 -18.90 -19.44 5.28
N ARG A 318 -19.75 -19.24 6.30
CA ARG A 318 -21.12 -19.77 6.31
C ARG A 318 -21.98 -19.15 5.21
N ALA A 319 -21.84 -17.86 4.93
CA ALA A 319 -22.56 -17.18 3.87
C ALA A 319 -22.21 -17.76 2.48
N MET A 320 -20.93 -18.02 2.21
CA MET A 320 -20.46 -18.69 0.99
C MET A 320 -21.06 -20.09 0.83
N GLN A 321 -21.29 -20.82 1.95
CA GLN A 321 -21.85 -22.17 1.93
C GLN A 321 -23.40 -22.23 1.97
N LYS A 322 -24.11 -21.10 2.12
CA LYS A 322 -25.54 -21.03 2.45
C LYS A 322 -26.47 -21.82 1.52
N LYS A 323 -26.15 -21.94 0.22
CA LYS A 323 -27.02 -22.58 -0.79
C LYS A 323 -26.74 -24.07 -1.05
N GLY A 324 -25.67 -24.65 -0.48
CA GLY A 324 -25.28 -26.04 -0.81
C GLY A 324 -24.46 -26.78 0.26
N GLY A 325 -24.19 -26.16 1.41
CA GLY A 325 -23.28 -26.72 2.42
C GLY A 325 -21.84 -26.84 1.91
N PHE A 326 -20.93 -27.36 2.74
CA PHE A 326 -19.49 -27.44 2.44
C PHE A 326 -19.10 -28.19 1.15
N ALA A 327 -20.02 -28.98 0.58
CA ALA A 327 -19.80 -29.74 -0.65
C ALA A 327 -20.27 -28.99 -1.92
N ASN A 328 -21.35 -28.21 -1.84
CA ASN A 328 -22.02 -27.62 -3.02
C ASN A 328 -22.24 -26.10 -2.91
N GLY A 329 -21.68 -25.45 -1.89
CA GLY A 329 -21.65 -23.99 -1.77
C GLY A 329 -20.63 -23.33 -2.70
N LYS A 330 -20.50 -22.00 -2.61
CA LYS A 330 -19.45 -21.28 -3.34
C LYS A 330 -18.06 -21.76 -2.86
N PRO A 331 -17.08 -21.95 -3.75
CA PRO A 331 -15.77 -22.45 -3.38
C PRO A 331 -15.07 -21.58 -2.32
N VAL A 332 -14.49 -22.24 -1.32
CA VAL A 332 -13.60 -21.62 -0.34
C VAL A 332 -12.31 -22.44 -0.27
N VAL A 333 -11.22 -21.87 -0.76
CA VAL A 333 -9.89 -22.48 -0.69
C VAL A 333 -9.24 -22.09 0.64
N SER A 334 -8.81 -23.09 1.41
CA SER A 334 -8.08 -22.91 2.66
C SER A 334 -7.31 -24.18 3.03
N SER A 335 -6.33 -24.10 3.93
CA SER A 335 -5.60 -25.27 4.42
C SER A 335 -6.31 -26.01 5.58
N PHE A 336 -7.29 -25.38 6.23
CA PHE A 336 -7.86 -25.88 7.48
C PHE A 336 -9.32 -26.35 7.36
N MET A 337 -10.11 -25.79 6.44
CA MET A 337 -11.49 -26.24 6.28
C MET A 337 -11.55 -27.63 5.65
N TYR A 338 -12.44 -28.48 6.16
CA TYR A 338 -12.76 -29.76 5.55
C TYR A 338 -13.74 -29.54 4.38
N SER A 339 -13.20 -29.31 3.18
CA SER A 339 -13.94 -29.10 1.94
C SER A 339 -13.20 -29.69 0.74
N PRO A 340 -13.85 -29.84 -0.43
CA PRO A 340 -13.17 -30.26 -1.67
C PRO A 340 -12.01 -29.34 -2.10
N TRP A 341 -11.99 -28.11 -1.60
CA TRP A 341 -10.98 -27.09 -1.92
C TRP A 341 -9.90 -26.95 -0.85
N ASN A 342 -9.76 -27.94 0.03
CA ASN A 342 -8.70 -27.95 1.04
C ASN A 342 -7.30 -28.01 0.40
N ALA A 343 -6.42 -27.09 0.80
CA ALA A 343 -5.08 -26.87 0.24
C ALA A 343 -3.95 -26.97 1.27
N ARG A 344 -3.90 -28.06 2.07
CA ARG A 344 -2.77 -28.33 3.00
C ARG A 344 -1.41 -28.50 2.32
N THR A 345 -1.42 -28.90 1.06
CA THR A 345 -0.23 -29.00 0.21
C THR A 345 -0.42 -28.08 -1.00
N PRO A 346 0.67 -27.68 -1.68
CA PRO A 346 0.58 -26.90 -2.91
C PRO A 346 -0.34 -27.57 -3.94
N LYS A 347 -1.31 -26.81 -4.43
CA LYS A 347 -2.33 -27.25 -5.40
C LYS A 347 -2.67 -26.12 -6.36
N THR A 348 -3.31 -26.49 -7.47
CA THR A 348 -3.85 -25.56 -8.44
C THR A 348 -5.35 -25.79 -8.60
N TYR A 349 -6.11 -24.70 -8.62
CA TYR A 349 -7.55 -24.69 -8.86
C TYR A 349 -7.89 -23.76 -10.03
N THR A 350 -9.03 -24.00 -10.67
CA THR A 350 -9.56 -23.11 -11.71
C THR A 350 -10.98 -22.73 -11.34
N PHE A 351 -11.26 -21.42 -11.32
CA PHE A 351 -12.58 -20.86 -11.03
C PHE A 351 -12.84 -19.74 -12.05
N GLY A 352 -13.92 -19.86 -12.83
CA GLY A 352 -14.21 -18.87 -13.88
C GLY A 352 -13.05 -18.71 -14.88
N ASP A 353 -12.53 -17.50 -15.00
CA ASP A 353 -11.32 -17.18 -15.78
C ASP A 353 -10.04 -17.05 -14.92
N CYS A 354 -10.07 -17.52 -13.67
CA CYS A 354 -8.93 -17.53 -12.76
C CYS A 354 -8.25 -18.90 -12.67
N THR A 355 -6.93 -18.89 -12.55
CA THR A 355 -6.13 -20.03 -12.06
C THR A 355 -5.52 -19.65 -10.71
N VAL A 356 -5.78 -20.44 -9.67
CA VAL A 356 -5.30 -20.22 -8.30
C VAL A 356 -4.24 -21.26 -7.96
N GLU A 357 -3.02 -20.81 -7.69
CA GLU A 357 -1.91 -21.63 -7.20
C GLU A 357 -1.71 -21.39 -5.70
N THR A 358 -1.66 -22.47 -4.91
CA THR A 358 -1.51 -22.39 -3.44
C THR A 358 -0.10 -22.72 -2.99
N GLY A 359 0.37 -22.03 -1.94
CA GLY A 359 1.66 -22.30 -1.29
C GLY A 359 1.54 -22.86 0.11
N VAL A 360 2.70 -23.10 0.70
CA VAL A 360 2.86 -23.40 2.13
C VAL A 360 4.03 -22.56 2.61
N THR A 361 3.78 -21.70 3.60
CA THR A 361 4.79 -20.84 4.23
C THR A 361 4.59 -20.87 5.74
N ASP A 362 5.55 -20.31 6.46
CA ASP A 362 5.48 -20.20 7.92
C ASP A 362 4.67 -18.96 8.30
N HIS A 363 3.83 -19.07 9.33
CA HIS A 363 3.17 -17.91 9.94
C HIS A 363 4.15 -17.17 10.86
N ASN A 364 4.92 -17.93 11.65
CA ASN A 364 6.02 -17.43 12.47
C ASN A 364 7.02 -18.56 12.75
N ALA A 365 8.12 -18.24 13.44
CA ALA A 365 9.16 -19.22 13.77
C ALA A 365 8.71 -20.45 14.58
N TYR A 366 7.47 -20.45 15.11
CA TYR A 366 6.87 -21.51 15.91
C TYR A 366 5.74 -22.25 15.18
N TRP A 367 5.00 -21.52 14.36
CA TRP A 367 3.88 -22.02 13.56
C TRP A 367 4.34 -22.16 12.12
N THR A 368 5.16 -23.19 11.87
CA THR A 368 5.68 -23.49 10.54
C THR A 368 4.62 -24.17 9.67
N GLU A 369 4.70 -24.01 8.36
CA GLU A 369 3.79 -24.63 7.37
C GLU A 369 2.30 -24.39 7.64
N SER A 370 1.98 -23.24 8.23
CA SER A 370 0.63 -22.90 8.71
C SER A 370 -0.06 -21.81 7.90
N MET A 371 0.65 -21.22 6.92
CA MET A 371 0.15 -20.21 5.98
C MET A 371 0.00 -20.75 4.57
N THR A 372 -1.00 -20.25 3.86
CA THR A 372 -1.25 -20.55 2.44
C THR A 372 -1.29 -19.25 1.64
N PRO A 373 -0.16 -18.78 1.07
CA PRO A 373 -0.19 -17.70 0.10
C PRO A 373 -0.85 -18.15 -1.21
N TYR A 374 -1.47 -17.21 -1.92
CA TYR A 374 -2.21 -17.47 -3.15
C TYR A 374 -1.67 -16.64 -4.30
N LYS A 375 -1.21 -17.31 -5.37
CA LYS A 375 -0.99 -16.66 -6.67
C LYS A 375 -2.19 -16.92 -7.55
N VAL A 376 -2.83 -15.85 -8.02
CA VAL A 376 -3.99 -15.90 -8.89
C VAL A 376 -3.64 -15.31 -10.23
N THR A 377 -3.70 -16.13 -11.29
CA THR A 377 -3.70 -15.63 -12.66
C THR A 377 -5.12 -15.17 -12.99
N CYS A 378 -5.30 -13.87 -13.12
CA CYS A 378 -6.56 -13.17 -13.32
C CYS A 378 -6.83 -13.00 -14.83
N GLY A 379 -7.54 -13.97 -15.42
CA GLY A 379 -7.81 -14.04 -16.85
C GLY A 379 -7.10 -15.21 -17.54
N ARG A 380 -7.24 -15.29 -18.87
CA ARG A 380 -6.67 -16.36 -19.69
C ARG A 380 -5.61 -15.84 -20.67
N GLY A 381 -4.63 -16.69 -20.96
CA GLY A 381 -3.57 -16.42 -21.94
C GLY A 381 -2.42 -15.56 -21.40
N ALA A 382 -1.50 -15.20 -22.29
CA ALA A 382 -0.28 -14.46 -21.95
C ALA A 382 -0.54 -13.08 -21.33
N ASP A 383 -1.70 -12.49 -21.63
CA ASP A 383 -2.10 -11.15 -21.19
C ASP A 383 -2.65 -11.14 -19.75
N ALA A 384 -2.90 -12.30 -19.14
CA ALA A 384 -3.47 -12.37 -17.79
C ALA A 384 -2.51 -11.78 -16.74
N VAL A 385 -3.08 -10.98 -15.82
CA VAL A 385 -2.35 -10.39 -14.69
C VAL A 385 -2.20 -11.46 -13.61
N THR A 386 -1.00 -11.62 -13.08
CA THR A 386 -0.72 -12.48 -11.93
C THR A 386 -0.69 -11.65 -10.65
N LEU A 387 -1.57 -11.98 -9.71
CA LEU A 387 -1.67 -11.35 -8.40
C LEU A 387 -1.26 -12.34 -7.32
N LEU A 388 -0.29 -11.99 -6.47
CA LEU A 388 0.07 -12.75 -5.29
C LEU A 388 -0.45 -12.07 -4.04
N HIS A 389 -1.17 -12.81 -3.20
CA HIS A 389 -1.51 -12.41 -1.85
C HIS A 389 -0.70 -13.24 -0.86
N ALA A 390 0.19 -12.57 -0.12
CA ALA A 390 1.15 -13.25 0.75
C ALA A 390 0.57 -13.62 2.13
N GLY A 391 -0.59 -13.07 2.50
CA GLY A 391 -1.04 -13.07 3.88
C GLY A 391 -0.07 -12.28 4.76
N ASP A 392 0.01 -12.68 6.02
CA ASP A 392 0.86 -12.12 7.08
C ASP A 392 1.98 -13.08 7.52
N GLY A 393 2.47 -13.92 6.59
CA GLY A 393 3.48 -14.94 6.91
C GLY A 393 4.81 -14.38 7.46
N TRP A 394 5.72 -15.26 7.86
CA TRP A 394 6.96 -14.88 8.56
C TRP A 394 8.15 -14.55 7.65
N ASP A 395 8.35 -15.30 6.57
CA ASP A 395 9.55 -15.19 5.72
C ASP A 395 9.20 -14.98 4.24
N GLY A 396 9.44 -13.76 3.76
CA GLY A 396 9.22 -13.38 2.36
C GLY A 396 10.09 -14.16 1.38
N ALA A 397 11.19 -14.79 1.81
CA ALA A 397 11.99 -15.67 0.96
C ALA A 397 11.21 -16.92 0.51
N GLN A 398 10.26 -17.40 1.32
CA GLN A 398 9.43 -18.57 0.97
C GLN A 398 8.46 -18.26 -0.19
N LEU A 399 8.29 -16.99 -0.57
CA LEU A 399 7.50 -16.57 -1.73
C LEU A 399 8.23 -16.76 -3.07
N ALA A 400 9.54 -17.05 -3.08
CA ALA A 400 10.35 -17.10 -4.30
C ALA A 400 9.79 -18.03 -5.39
N ARG A 401 9.13 -19.12 -4.99
CA ARG A 401 8.47 -20.08 -5.89
C ARG A 401 7.35 -19.47 -6.75
N PHE A 402 6.79 -18.33 -6.34
CA PHE A 402 5.72 -17.67 -7.07
C PHE A 402 6.24 -16.66 -8.10
N ALA A 403 7.50 -16.25 -8.00
CA ALA A 403 8.09 -15.29 -8.92
C ALA A 403 8.17 -15.85 -10.35
N PRO A 404 8.00 -15.00 -11.38
CA PRO A 404 7.60 -13.59 -11.30
C PRO A 404 6.09 -13.42 -11.08
N VAL A 405 5.71 -12.24 -10.56
CA VAL A 405 4.30 -11.82 -10.37
C VAL A 405 4.14 -10.36 -10.79
N ASP A 406 2.99 -10.00 -11.35
CA ASP A 406 2.73 -8.62 -11.79
C ASP A 406 2.29 -7.73 -10.61
N VAL A 407 1.43 -8.26 -9.73
CA VAL A 407 0.95 -7.60 -8.50
C VAL A 407 1.28 -8.47 -7.29
N ALA A 408 1.79 -7.87 -6.23
CA ALA A 408 1.94 -8.50 -4.93
C ALA A 408 1.25 -7.68 -3.83
N ILE A 409 0.59 -8.37 -2.90
CA ILE A 409 0.00 -7.79 -1.68
C ILE A 409 0.72 -8.41 -0.48
N CYS A 410 1.28 -7.56 0.38
CA CYS A 410 2.05 -8.01 1.55
C CYS A 410 1.66 -7.27 2.83
N HIS A 411 1.94 -7.92 3.96
CA HIS A 411 1.83 -7.32 5.28
C HIS A 411 2.89 -6.21 5.47
N VAL A 412 2.53 -5.15 6.21
CA VAL A 412 3.38 -3.98 6.58
C VAL A 412 4.48 -4.29 7.63
N TRP A 413 4.94 -5.53 7.77
CA TRP A 413 5.67 -5.96 8.98
C TRP A 413 7.06 -5.30 9.06
N PRO A 414 7.40 -4.47 10.06
CA PRO A 414 8.68 -3.74 10.05
C PRO A 414 9.86 -4.48 10.70
N PHE A 415 9.68 -5.71 11.18
CA PHE A 415 10.71 -6.56 11.82
C PHE A 415 11.08 -7.80 10.97
N ASP A 416 12.32 -8.31 11.09
CA ASP A 416 12.94 -9.27 10.15
C ASP A 416 12.06 -10.44 9.65
N GLY A 417 12.04 -10.66 8.33
CA GLY A 417 11.56 -11.88 7.67
C GLY A 417 10.64 -11.63 6.48
N HIS A 418 9.47 -11.02 6.69
CA HIS A 418 8.44 -10.79 5.67
C HIS A 418 7.95 -9.35 5.72
N ASN A 419 8.83 -8.45 5.29
CA ASN A 419 8.55 -7.02 5.15
C ASN A 419 8.37 -6.66 3.67
N ALA A 420 7.98 -5.42 3.38
CA ALA A 420 7.72 -4.99 2.01
C ALA A 420 9.00 -5.03 1.15
N GLU A 421 10.15 -4.69 1.76
CA GLU A 421 11.47 -4.76 1.12
C GLU A 421 11.83 -6.18 0.67
N LYS A 422 11.70 -7.16 1.57
CA LYS A 422 12.03 -8.55 1.27
C LYS A 422 11.11 -9.11 0.20
N THR A 423 9.81 -8.85 0.32
CA THR A 423 8.81 -9.24 -0.67
C THR A 423 9.15 -8.67 -2.05
N ALA A 424 9.44 -7.37 -2.12
CA ALA A 424 9.85 -6.70 -3.34
C ALA A 424 11.13 -7.31 -3.92
N SER A 425 12.13 -7.61 -3.10
CA SER A 425 13.42 -8.17 -3.55
C SER A 425 13.29 -9.56 -4.16
N VAL A 426 12.39 -10.38 -3.62
CA VAL A 426 12.20 -11.79 -3.99
C VAL A 426 11.29 -11.90 -5.22
N LEU A 427 10.18 -11.18 -5.23
CA LEU A 427 9.15 -11.30 -6.26
C LEU A 427 9.35 -10.33 -7.41
N LYS A 428 10.00 -9.18 -7.15
CA LYS A 428 10.19 -8.06 -8.09
C LYS A 428 8.89 -7.69 -8.82
N PRO A 429 7.80 -7.42 -8.08
CA PRO A 429 6.50 -7.16 -8.70
C PRO A 429 6.50 -5.81 -9.42
N ASP A 430 5.67 -5.70 -10.46
CA ASP A 430 5.45 -4.40 -11.10
C ASP A 430 4.68 -3.45 -10.16
N LEU A 431 3.72 -3.98 -9.39
CA LEU A 431 2.99 -3.29 -8.32
C LEU A 431 3.07 -4.07 -7.00
N LEU A 432 3.49 -3.40 -5.92
CA LEU A 432 3.39 -3.89 -4.55
C LEU A 432 2.35 -3.07 -3.76
N ALA A 433 1.35 -3.72 -3.19
CA ALA A 433 0.43 -3.12 -2.23
C ALA A 433 0.80 -3.54 -0.81
N VAL A 434 1.11 -2.55 0.04
CA VAL A 434 1.34 -2.75 1.47
C VAL A 434 -0.01 -2.70 2.19
N SER A 435 -0.32 -3.77 2.91
CA SER A 435 -1.60 -4.02 3.58
C SER A 435 -1.37 -4.50 5.03
N HIS A 436 -2.38 -5.09 5.69
CA HIS A 436 -2.38 -5.37 7.15
C HIS A 436 -2.21 -4.09 8.00
N ALA A 437 -2.80 -3.01 7.51
CA ALA A 437 -2.78 -1.73 8.21
C ALA A 437 -4.10 -1.57 8.96
N GLN A 438 -4.02 -0.95 10.15
CA GLN A 438 -5.18 -0.56 10.94
C GLN A 438 -6.07 -1.73 11.40
N GLU A 439 -5.47 -2.89 11.74
CA GLU A 439 -6.23 -4.00 12.33
C GLU A 439 -6.90 -3.57 13.65
N MET A 440 -8.17 -3.21 13.58
CA MET A 440 -8.96 -2.67 14.69
C MET A 440 -9.33 -3.73 15.73
N SER A 441 -9.23 -5.03 15.41
CA SER A 441 -9.32 -6.10 16.40
C SER A 441 -8.18 -6.03 17.42
N HIS A 442 -7.03 -5.52 17.00
CA HIS A 442 -5.93 -5.26 17.91
C HIS A 442 -6.12 -3.98 18.73
N GLY A 443 -5.54 -4.02 19.93
CA GLY A 443 -5.24 -2.82 20.68
C GLY A 443 -4.26 -1.91 19.94
N PHE A 444 -4.04 -0.69 20.43
CA PHE A 444 -3.03 0.18 19.82
C PHE A 444 -1.65 -0.28 20.26
N GLY A 445 -0.82 -0.66 19.28
CA GLY A 445 0.47 -1.30 19.49
C GLY A 445 0.83 -2.18 18.29
N PRO A 446 1.79 -3.11 18.45
CA PRO A 446 2.15 -4.06 17.39
C PRO A 446 0.92 -4.82 16.89
N GLY A 447 0.69 -4.83 15.57
CA GLY A 447 -0.50 -5.41 14.94
C GLY A 447 -1.54 -4.36 14.49
N ARG A 448 -1.53 -3.15 15.04
CA ARG A 448 -2.38 -2.04 14.57
C ARG A 448 -1.55 -0.92 13.95
N TRP A 449 -0.99 -1.22 12.78
CA TRP A 449 -0.06 -0.34 12.09
C TRP A 449 -0.74 0.89 11.49
N ASP A 450 -0.14 2.05 11.70
CA ASP A 450 -0.60 3.29 11.09
C ASP A 450 -0.13 3.42 9.62
N TRP A 451 -0.65 4.41 8.90
CA TRP A 451 -0.18 4.65 7.53
C TRP A 451 1.25 5.22 7.46
N ALA A 452 1.82 5.73 8.56
CA ALA A 452 3.21 6.15 8.58
C ALA A 452 4.14 4.92 8.53
N ALA A 453 3.80 3.82 9.21
CA ALA A 453 4.47 2.53 9.08
C ALA A 453 4.37 1.99 7.64
N CYS A 454 3.18 2.09 7.01
CA CYS A 454 3.00 1.73 5.60
C CYS A 454 3.91 2.56 4.68
N GLU A 455 4.03 3.87 4.94
CA GLU A 455 4.89 4.75 4.16
C GLU A 455 6.37 4.39 4.33
N GLU A 456 6.81 4.06 5.54
CA GLU A 456 8.18 3.61 5.82
C GLU A 456 8.53 2.34 5.06
N GLU A 457 7.67 1.31 5.15
CA GLU A 457 7.84 0.05 4.41
C GLU A 457 7.83 0.27 2.90
N ALA A 458 6.91 1.12 2.41
CA ALA A 458 6.80 1.44 1.01
C ALA A 458 8.00 2.24 0.46
N ARG A 459 8.80 2.89 1.33
CA ARG A 459 10.08 3.53 0.95
C ARG A 459 11.23 2.51 0.88
N ARG A 460 11.20 1.45 1.68
CA ARG A 460 12.22 0.38 1.70
C ARG A 460 12.08 -0.57 0.51
N ALA A 461 10.85 -0.78 0.01
CA ALA A 461 10.51 -1.64 -1.12
C ALA A 461 10.98 -1.15 -2.51
N THR A 462 12.25 -0.77 -2.64
CA THR A 462 12.85 -0.17 -3.85
C THR A 462 12.97 -1.13 -5.04
N ALA A 463 12.86 -2.44 -4.82
CA ALA A 463 12.91 -3.47 -5.86
C ALA A 463 11.57 -3.68 -6.60
N ALA A 464 10.48 -3.10 -6.12
CA ALA A 464 9.19 -3.11 -6.81
C ALA A 464 9.07 -1.92 -7.77
N GLY A 465 8.33 -2.08 -8.86
CA GLY A 465 8.12 -1.00 -9.84
C GLY A 465 7.33 0.18 -9.26
N THR A 466 6.13 -0.12 -8.77
CA THR A 466 5.21 0.81 -8.10
C THR A 466 4.86 0.25 -6.72
N VAL A 467 4.72 1.12 -5.72
CA VAL A 467 4.29 0.70 -4.38
C VAL A 467 3.15 1.58 -3.90
N ILE A 468 2.06 0.99 -3.39
CA ILE A 468 0.89 1.68 -2.86
C ILE A 468 0.54 1.16 -1.45
N TYR A 469 -0.28 1.93 -0.73
CA TYR A 469 -0.88 1.53 0.54
C TYR A 469 -2.32 2.05 0.58
N PRO A 470 -3.33 1.21 0.25
CA PRO A 470 -4.70 1.66 0.09
C PRO A 470 -5.40 1.98 1.43
N VAL A 471 -6.51 2.71 1.34
CA VAL A 471 -7.45 2.97 2.45
C VAL A 471 -8.72 2.13 2.24
N TRP A 472 -9.40 1.73 3.32
CA TRP A 472 -10.61 0.88 3.22
C TRP A 472 -11.61 1.43 2.19
N GLY A 473 -12.10 0.56 1.30
CA GLY A 473 -13.02 0.86 0.21
C GLY A 473 -12.34 1.40 -1.06
N GLU A 474 -11.05 1.70 -1.02
CA GLU A 474 -10.31 2.22 -2.16
C GLU A 474 -10.10 1.13 -3.22
N LYS A 475 -10.24 1.55 -4.48
CA LYS A 475 -10.07 0.72 -5.66
C LYS A 475 -8.77 1.08 -6.37
N PHE A 476 -8.01 0.09 -6.78
CA PHE A 476 -6.94 0.25 -7.76
C PHE A 476 -7.16 -0.70 -8.94
N VAL A 477 -6.73 -0.27 -10.13
CA VAL A 477 -6.73 -1.10 -11.33
C VAL A 477 -5.30 -1.21 -11.80
N TRP A 478 -4.81 -2.45 -11.91
CA TRP A 478 -3.47 -2.70 -12.43
C TRP A 478 -3.54 -3.29 -13.83
N ARG A 479 -2.68 -2.81 -14.73
CA ARG A 479 -2.48 -3.36 -16.05
C ARG A 479 -1.10 -4.00 -16.12
N LYS A 480 -1.04 -5.22 -16.66
CA LYS A 480 0.21 -5.97 -16.81
C LYS A 480 1.27 -5.12 -17.53
N GLN A 481 2.47 -4.98 -16.95
CA GLN A 481 3.48 -4.08 -17.52
C GLN A 481 3.99 -4.58 -18.88
N SER A 482 4.03 -5.90 -19.10
CA SER A 482 4.37 -6.47 -20.41
C SER A 482 3.37 -6.13 -21.52
N LEU A 483 2.19 -5.61 -21.18
CA LEU A 483 1.19 -5.12 -22.13
C LEU A 483 1.28 -3.61 -22.36
N LYS A 484 2.20 -2.89 -21.68
CA LYS A 484 2.57 -1.54 -22.13
C LYS A 484 3.20 -1.70 -23.51
N PRO A 485 2.69 -1.00 -24.56
CA PRO A 485 3.26 -1.11 -25.89
C PRO A 485 4.77 -0.85 -25.82
N SER A 486 5.57 -1.81 -26.28
CA SER A 486 6.95 -1.53 -26.63
C SER A 486 6.98 -1.13 -28.09
N LEU A 487 7.37 0.10 -28.37
CA LEU A 487 7.59 0.55 -29.74
C LEU A 487 9.02 0.30 -30.16
N LEU A 488 9.20 0.23 -31.47
CA LEU A 488 10.50 0.02 -32.08
C LEU A 488 10.85 1.24 -32.92
N ALA A 489 12.01 1.83 -32.65
CA ALA A 489 12.68 2.76 -33.55
C ALA A 489 13.62 1.96 -34.46
N LYS A 490 13.35 1.95 -35.76
CA LYS A 490 14.22 1.30 -36.76
C LYS A 490 15.41 2.21 -37.12
N GLU A 491 16.61 1.65 -37.21
CA GLU A 491 17.76 2.37 -37.73
C GLU A 491 17.48 2.85 -39.18
N LEU A 492 17.68 4.14 -39.42
CA LEU A 492 17.57 4.78 -40.72
C LEU A 492 18.90 4.57 -41.47
N PRO A 493 18.92 3.85 -42.61
CA PRO A 493 20.17 3.55 -43.30
C PRO A 493 20.87 4.83 -43.79
N ALA A 494 22.20 4.84 -43.69
CA ALA A 494 23.01 5.97 -44.14
C ALA A 494 22.68 6.38 -45.58
N GLY A 495 22.47 7.69 -45.80
CA GLY A 495 22.10 8.25 -47.11
C GLY A 495 20.60 8.22 -47.44
N THR A 496 19.78 7.58 -46.61
CA THR A 496 18.31 7.62 -46.74
C THR A 496 17.78 8.92 -46.16
N ALA A 497 16.93 9.63 -46.90
CA ALA A 497 16.28 10.82 -46.38
C ALA A 497 15.21 10.42 -45.36
N ALA A 498 15.14 11.12 -44.22
CA ALA A 498 14.11 10.86 -43.21
C ALA A 498 12.68 11.06 -43.74
N ALA A 499 12.49 11.77 -44.85
CA ALA A 499 11.19 11.95 -45.50
C ALA A 499 10.82 10.80 -46.46
N ASP A 500 11.71 9.82 -46.71
CA ASP A 500 11.50 8.75 -47.70
C ASP A 500 10.30 7.84 -47.33
N PRO A 501 9.21 7.86 -48.11
CA PRO A 501 8.04 7.03 -47.84
C PRO A 501 8.33 5.52 -47.89
N ALA A 502 9.28 5.08 -48.73
CA ALA A 502 9.61 3.67 -48.90
C ALA A 502 10.21 3.07 -47.62
N PHE A 503 11.05 3.84 -46.93
CA PHE A 503 11.57 3.44 -45.62
C PHE A 503 10.44 3.29 -44.59
N TRP A 504 9.59 4.31 -44.45
CA TRP A 504 8.50 4.30 -43.46
C TRP A 504 7.42 3.25 -43.71
N ALA A 505 7.28 2.74 -44.93
CA ALA A 505 6.39 1.62 -45.23
C ALA A 505 6.80 0.32 -44.48
N GLY A 506 8.09 0.13 -44.22
CA GLY A 506 8.63 -1.02 -43.49
C GLY A 506 8.76 -0.82 -41.97
N VAL A 507 8.51 0.39 -41.47
CA VAL A 507 8.63 0.71 -40.03
C VAL A 507 7.32 0.39 -39.30
N PRO A 508 7.34 -0.39 -38.21
CA PRO A 508 6.14 -0.70 -37.44
C PRO A 508 5.53 0.58 -36.84
N GLY A 509 4.23 0.76 -37.03
CA GLY A 509 3.47 1.88 -36.47
C GLY A 509 2.58 1.47 -35.30
N ALA A 510 2.17 2.45 -34.51
CA ALA A 510 1.20 2.30 -33.43
C ALA A 510 0.05 3.31 -33.58
N ARG A 511 -1.18 2.86 -33.35
CA ARG A 511 -2.37 3.71 -33.36
C ARG A 511 -2.54 4.35 -31.98
N LEU A 512 -2.86 5.64 -31.93
CA LEU A 512 -3.23 6.32 -30.69
C LEU A 512 -4.68 5.96 -30.30
N MET A 513 -4.93 5.84 -29.00
CA MET A 513 -6.21 5.50 -28.41
C MET A 513 -7.01 6.76 -28.06
N ASP A 514 -8.32 6.76 -28.33
CA ASP A 514 -9.24 7.81 -27.89
C ASP A 514 -9.32 7.82 -26.36
N MET A 515 -9.23 9.02 -25.78
CA MET A 515 -9.18 9.25 -24.34
C MET A 515 -10.57 9.34 -23.67
N ARG A 516 -11.67 9.21 -24.42
CA ARG A 516 -13.04 9.38 -23.88
C ARG A 516 -13.71 8.04 -23.61
N GLU A 517 -13.90 7.71 -22.33
CA GLU A 517 -14.84 6.64 -21.91
C GLU A 517 -16.32 7.09 -21.87
N LYS A 518 -16.65 8.38 -22.11
CA LYS A 518 -17.96 8.93 -21.67
C LYS A 518 -18.85 9.66 -22.69
N TYR A 519 -18.46 9.83 -23.95
CA TYR A 519 -19.33 10.52 -24.92
C TYR A 519 -19.43 9.78 -26.25
N VAL A 520 -20.68 9.61 -26.69
CA VAL A 520 -21.12 8.92 -27.90
C VAL A 520 -20.63 9.64 -29.15
N PHE A 521 -19.93 8.90 -30.02
CA PHE A 521 -19.31 9.19 -31.33
C PHE A 521 -19.94 10.25 -32.25
N ARG A 522 -19.11 10.86 -33.13
CA ARG A 522 -19.33 10.97 -34.60
C ARG A 522 -18.19 11.51 -35.51
N GLY A 523 -16.92 11.52 -35.10
CA GLY A 523 -15.77 11.65 -36.01
C GLY A 523 -14.70 10.60 -35.66
N ASP A 524 -14.21 9.84 -36.64
CA ASP A 524 -13.04 8.96 -36.46
C ASP A 524 -11.86 9.73 -37.03
N PHE A 525 -11.01 10.26 -36.15
CA PHE A 525 -9.74 10.90 -36.51
C PHE A 525 -8.57 9.96 -36.16
N PRO A 526 -8.38 8.80 -36.82
CA PRO A 526 -7.28 7.90 -36.50
C PRO A 526 -5.93 8.60 -36.58
N GLN A 527 -5.13 8.42 -35.53
CA GLN A 527 -3.76 8.88 -35.50
C GLN A 527 -2.84 7.68 -35.37
N THR A 528 -1.78 7.65 -36.18
CA THR A 528 -0.73 6.63 -36.08
C THR A 528 0.64 7.27 -35.98
N VAL A 529 1.54 6.61 -35.25
CA VAL A 529 2.90 7.07 -35.03
C VAL A 529 3.92 5.99 -35.35
N LYS A 530 5.09 6.38 -35.84
CA LYS A 530 6.24 5.53 -36.15
C LYS A 530 7.52 6.19 -35.66
N PHE A 531 8.54 5.37 -35.38
CA PHE A 531 9.83 5.85 -34.90
C PHE A 531 10.98 5.29 -35.74
N ALA A 532 11.99 6.11 -35.96
CA ALA A 532 13.25 5.71 -36.56
C ALA A 532 14.41 6.48 -35.91
N TRP A 533 15.64 6.07 -36.15
CA TRP A 533 16.80 6.75 -35.57
C TRP A 533 18.06 6.59 -36.42
N ASP A 534 19.01 7.50 -36.25
CA ASP A 534 20.38 7.34 -36.75
C ASP A 534 21.38 7.80 -35.68
N ALA A 535 22.66 7.90 -36.05
CA ALA A 535 23.72 8.33 -35.14
C ALA A 535 23.55 9.79 -34.62
N GLN A 536 22.73 10.61 -35.27
CA GLN A 536 22.56 12.04 -34.98
C GLN A 536 21.19 12.38 -34.40
N ASN A 537 20.14 11.68 -34.79
CA ASN A 537 18.75 12.06 -34.54
C ASN A 537 17.85 10.88 -34.15
N LEU A 538 16.83 11.21 -33.35
CA LEU A 538 15.57 10.47 -33.28
C LEU A 538 14.61 11.06 -34.30
N TYR A 539 13.88 10.19 -34.99
CA TYR A 539 12.80 10.58 -35.90
C TYR A 539 11.46 10.09 -35.36
N PHE A 540 10.48 11.00 -35.34
CA PHE A 540 9.09 10.74 -34.96
C PHE A 540 8.20 11.07 -36.15
N ARG A 541 7.54 10.05 -36.70
CA ARG A 541 6.57 10.22 -37.79
C ARG A 541 5.16 10.07 -37.27
N TYR A 542 4.25 10.90 -37.73
CA TYR A 542 2.83 10.79 -37.45
C TYR A 542 2.01 10.90 -38.73
N GLU A 543 0.85 10.28 -38.71
CA GLU A 543 -0.19 10.35 -39.73
C GLU A 543 -1.53 10.54 -39.01
N VAL A 544 -2.21 11.64 -39.31
CA VAL A 544 -3.44 12.08 -38.65
C VAL A 544 -4.52 12.20 -39.71
N LYS A 545 -5.58 11.40 -39.57
CA LYS A 545 -6.81 11.64 -40.33
C LYS A 545 -7.56 12.79 -39.68
N ASP A 546 -7.86 13.81 -40.47
CA ASP A 546 -8.46 15.07 -40.05
C ASP A 546 -9.31 15.63 -41.18
N ASP A 547 -10.51 16.12 -40.87
CA ASP A 547 -11.46 16.62 -41.86
C ASP A 547 -11.55 18.16 -41.93
N ASP A 548 -10.79 18.85 -41.08
CA ASP A 548 -10.61 20.31 -41.05
C ASP A 548 -9.30 20.63 -40.33
N ILE A 549 -8.24 20.95 -41.08
CA ILE A 549 -6.89 21.13 -40.52
C ILE A 549 -6.67 22.58 -40.11
N PHE A 550 -6.55 22.81 -38.81
CA PHE A 550 -6.46 24.12 -38.21
C PHE A 550 -5.22 24.27 -37.32
N HIS A 551 -4.42 25.30 -37.55
CA HIS A 551 -3.42 25.75 -36.58
C HIS A 551 -3.09 27.23 -36.74
N ALA A 552 -3.37 28.02 -35.69
CA ALA A 552 -3.26 29.50 -35.70
C ALA A 552 -2.55 30.05 -34.45
N ALA A 553 -1.45 29.41 -34.05
CA ALA A 553 -0.69 29.87 -32.89
C ALA A 553 -0.03 31.25 -33.11
N PRO A 554 0.02 32.14 -32.09
CA PRO A 554 0.83 33.37 -32.14
C PRO A 554 2.32 33.06 -32.33
N GLU A 555 3.09 33.99 -32.92
CA GLU A 555 4.53 33.79 -33.16
C GLU A 555 5.31 33.43 -31.88
N LYS A 556 4.98 34.10 -30.76
CA LYS A 556 5.54 33.82 -29.43
C LYS A 556 4.51 33.07 -28.56
N CYS A 557 4.60 31.75 -28.52
CA CYS A 557 3.81 30.90 -27.62
C CYS A 557 4.65 29.69 -27.16
N SER A 558 4.19 28.97 -26.14
CA SER A 558 4.86 27.77 -25.61
C SER A 558 3.89 26.61 -25.39
N ASN A 559 2.80 26.61 -26.14
CA ASN A 559 1.65 25.73 -25.98
C ASN A 559 0.91 25.58 -27.32
N LEU A 560 1.61 25.17 -28.38
CA LEU A 560 1.04 25.02 -29.74
C LEU A 560 -0.29 24.23 -29.76
N TYR A 561 -0.43 23.18 -28.96
CA TYR A 561 -1.66 22.38 -28.83
C TYR A 561 -2.93 23.16 -28.46
N ALA A 562 -2.77 24.34 -27.84
CA ALA A 562 -3.89 25.19 -27.44
C ALA A 562 -4.42 26.06 -28.59
N PHE A 563 -3.78 26.00 -29.76
CA PHE A 563 -4.06 26.84 -30.91
C PHE A 563 -4.31 26.06 -32.21
N GLY A 564 -4.58 24.76 -32.09
CA GLY A 564 -4.92 23.89 -33.21
C GLY A 564 -4.18 22.56 -33.20
N ASP A 565 -4.22 21.89 -34.35
CA ASP A 565 -3.75 20.53 -34.56
C ASP A 565 -2.27 20.39 -34.27
N THR A 566 -1.99 19.54 -33.30
CA THR A 566 -0.66 19.38 -32.73
C THR A 566 -0.46 17.95 -32.25
N MET A 567 0.66 17.36 -32.64
CA MET A 567 1.20 16.15 -32.04
C MET A 567 2.17 16.51 -30.93
N GLU A 568 2.06 15.82 -29.80
CA GLU A 568 2.93 15.98 -28.66
C GLU A 568 3.73 14.69 -28.44
N LEU A 569 5.03 14.80 -28.18
CA LEU A 569 5.89 13.68 -27.81
C LEU A 569 6.57 13.98 -26.49
N PHE A 570 6.37 13.09 -25.53
CA PHE A 570 7.04 13.11 -24.25
C PHE A 570 8.17 12.08 -24.26
N LEU A 571 9.33 12.43 -23.72
CA LEU A 571 10.54 11.62 -23.80
C LEU A 571 11.35 11.68 -22.51
N GLN A 572 11.62 10.51 -21.94
CA GLN A 572 12.43 10.34 -20.74
C GLN A 572 13.44 9.19 -20.91
N PRO A 573 14.76 9.44 -20.76
CA PRO A 573 15.73 8.38 -20.56
C PRO A 573 15.38 7.52 -19.34
N ASP A 574 15.59 6.20 -19.42
CA ASP A 574 15.22 5.30 -18.33
C ASP A 574 15.91 5.68 -17.01
N GLY A 575 15.16 5.61 -15.90
CA GLY A 575 15.62 6.01 -14.57
C GLY A 575 15.80 7.52 -14.34
N ALA A 576 15.62 8.37 -15.36
CA ALA A 576 15.71 9.82 -15.18
C ALA A 576 14.47 10.36 -14.45
N ARG A 577 14.67 11.40 -13.62
CA ARG A 577 13.57 12.11 -12.94
C ARG A 577 12.86 13.15 -13.84
N ALA A 578 13.60 13.66 -14.82
CA ALA A 578 13.24 14.76 -15.69
C ALA A 578 12.86 14.23 -17.07
N TYR A 579 12.21 15.05 -17.90
CA TYR A 579 11.80 14.67 -19.25
C TYR A 579 11.65 15.89 -20.15
N TRP A 580 11.64 15.62 -21.45
CA TRP A 580 11.27 16.58 -22.48
C TRP A 580 9.84 16.35 -22.94
N GLU A 581 9.14 17.43 -23.24
CA GLU A 581 7.89 17.43 -24.01
C GLU A 581 8.14 18.23 -25.30
N PHE A 582 7.70 17.69 -26.43
CA PHE A 582 7.83 18.31 -27.73
C PHE A 582 6.44 18.53 -28.32
N HIS A 583 6.21 19.68 -28.94
CA HIS A 583 4.99 19.94 -29.72
C HIS A 583 5.35 20.07 -31.19
N PHE A 584 4.54 19.48 -32.06
CA PHE A 584 4.70 19.45 -33.52
C PHE A 584 3.36 19.77 -34.17
N ALA A 585 3.22 21.01 -34.63
CA ALA A 585 1.94 21.53 -35.14
C ALA A 585 1.76 21.31 -36.65
N ALA A 586 0.51 21.27 -37.11
CA ALA A 586 0.16 21.14 -38.53
C ALA A 586 0.74 22.27 -39.42
N SER A 587 1.04 23.44 -38.83
CA SER A 587 1.72 24.52 -39.56
C SER A 587 3.25 24.32 -39.74
N GLY A 588 3.79 23.17 -39.38
CA GLY A 588 5.24 22.89 -39.39
C GLY A 588 6.03 23.49 -38.22
N ARG A 589 5.35 24.17 -37.28
CA ARG A 589 6.00 24.73 -36.09
C ARG A 589 6.33 23.62 -35.09
N ALA A 590 7.44 23.80 -34.38
CA ALA A 590 7.88 22.88 -33.34
C ALA A 590 8.40 23.63 -32.11
N GLY A 591 8.31 23.00 -30.94
CA GLY A 591 8.85 23.54 -29.70
C GLY A 591 9.13 22.45 -28.67
N ALA A 592 10.00 22.74 -27.70
CA ALA A 592 10.40 21.79 -26.66
C ALA A 592 10.34 22.41 -25.27
N ILE A 593 9.70 21.72 -24.32
CA ILE A 593 9.56 22.11 -22.93
C ILE A 593 10.37 21.14 -22.05
N TRP A 594 11.11 21.69 -21.10
CA TRP A 594 11.89 20.90 -20.15
C TRP A 594 11.20 20.82 -18.80
N PHE A 595 10.96 19.59 -18.33
CA PHE A 595 10.42 19.34 -17.00
C PHE A 595 11.49 18.76 -16.08
N PRO A 596 11.91 19.47 -15.02
CA PRO A 596 12.99 19.00 -14.14
C PRO A 596 12.55 17.85 -13.21
N SER A 597 11.25 17.68 -12.98
CA SER A 597 10.66 16.51 -12.33
C SER A 597 9.13 16.48 -12.47
N ARG A 598 8.52 15.32 -12.20
CA ARG A 598 7.06 15.11 -12.28
C ARG A 598 6.22 16.13 -11.49
N GLY A 599 6.70 16.52 -10.30
CA GLY A 599 5.99 17.42 -9.37
C GLY A 599 6.28 18.91 -9.54
N LYS A 600 7.05 19.31 -10.55
CA LYS A 600 7.45 20.71 -10.79
C LYS A 600 6.90 21.24 -12.12
N ARG A 601 5.57 21.37 -12.21
CA ARG A 601 4.86 22.00 -13.35
C ARG A 601 4.66 23.51 -13.13
N MET A 602 5.73 24.22 -12.79
CA MET A 602 5.68 25.66 -12.50
C MET A 602 5.72 26.47 -13.81
N PRO A 603 5.10 27.68 -13.88
CA PRO A 603 5.09 28.50 -15.09
C PRO A 603 6.47 28.80 -15.69
N GLU A 604 7.51 28.90 -14.87
CA GLU A 604 8.89 29.10 -15.34
C GLU A 604 9.47 27.91 -16.13
N HIS A 605 8.89 26.72 -15.95
CA HIS A 605 9.25 25.48 -16.64
C HIS A 605 8.33 25.21 -17.83
N VAL A 606 7.12 25.77 -17.87
CA VAL A 606 6.17 25.67 -19.00
C VAL A 606 6.46 26.77 -20.02
N ARG A 607 7.65 26.71 -20.61
CA ARG A 607 8.05 27.56 -21.73
C ARG A 607 8.96 26.79 -22.67
N TYR A 608 8.95 27.17 -23.94
CA TYR A 608 9.90 26.60 -24.88
C TYR A 608 11.32 27.01 -24.52
N LEU A 609 12.20 26.01 -24.49
CA LEU A 609 13.64 26.20 -24.39
C LEU A 609 14.28 26.04 -25.77
N PRO A 610 15.43 26.68 -26.02
CA PRO A 610 16.22 26.41 -27.21
C PRO A 610 16.53 24.91 -27.33
N PHE A 611 16.24 24.34 -28.50
CA PHE A 611 16.50 22.96 -28.84
C PHE A 611 17.03 22.90 -30.27
N ASP A 612 18.36 23.03 -30.39
CA ASP A 612 19.02 23.18 -31.68
C ASP A 612 18.75 21.95 -32.57
N GLY A 613 18.32 22.23 -33.81
CA GLY A 613 18.03 21.24 -34.85
C GLY A 613 16.68 20.51 -34.70
N LEU A 614 15.81 20.92 -33.77
CA LEU A 614 14.42 20.46 -33.76
C LEU A 614 13.70 20.91 -35.03
N ALA A 615 13.08 19.98 -35.75
CA ALA A 615 12.34 20.29 -36.97
C ALA A 615 11.06 19.45 -37.10
N ASN A 616 10.08 19.97 -37.82
CA ASN A 616 8.82 19.30 -38.15
C ASN A 616 8.48 19.52 -39.63
N ALA A 617 8.76 18.53 -40.47
CA ALA A 617 8.42 18.58 -41.90
C ALA A 617 7.01 18.03 -42.07
N VAL A 618 6.06 18.88 -42.51
CA VAL A 618 4.63 18.55 -42.60
C VAL A 618 4.19 18.46 -44.06
N ALA A 619 3.33 17.49 -44.35
CA ALA A 619 2.54 17.40 -45.56
C ALA A 619 1.05 17.42 -45.19
N VAL A 620 0.31 18.34 -45.82
CA VAL A 620 -1.14 18.51 -45.68
C VAL A 620 -1.82 17.91 -46.92
N ASP A 621 -2.80 17.04 -46.71
CA ASP A 621 -3.67 16.47 -47.73
C ASP A 621 -5.04 17.18 -47.65
N GLY A 622 -5.12 18.33 -48.31
CA GLY A 622 -6.18 19.32 -48.12
C GLY A 622 -5.64 20.74 -48.08
N THR A 623 -6.20 21.58 -47.22
CA THR A 623 -5.75 22.95 -46.99
C THR A 623 -5.57 23.26 -45.50
N LEU A 624 -4.59 24.11 -45.17
CA LEU A 624 -4.37 24.53 -43.79
C LEU A 624 -5.15 25.82 -43.52
N ASN A 625 -6.00 25.82 -42.50
CA ASN A 625 -6.82 26.95 -42.06
C ASN A 625 -7.87 27.44 -43.09
N ASP A 626 -8.42 26.57 -43.95
CA ASP A 626 -9.63 26.89 -44.74
C ASP A 626 -10.80 26.04 -44.25
N ASP A 627 -11.62 26.63 -43.38
CA ASP A 627 -12.74 25.90 -42.77
C ASP A 627 -13.87 25.60 -43.78
N LYS A 628 -13.77 26.02 -45.05
CA LYS A 628 -14.83 25.89 -46.05
C LYS A 628 -14.78 24.59 -46.85
N ASP A 629 -13.69 23.84 -46.78
CA ASP A 629 -13.54 22.56 -47.47
C ASP A 629 -13.57 21.39 -46.47
N ARG A 630 -13.10 20.23 -46.94
CA ARG A 630 -12.92 19.03 -46.14
C ARG A 630 -11.59 18.43 -46.51
N ASP A 631 -10.76 18.24 -45.49
CA ASP A 631 -9.43 17.68 -45.64
C ASP A 631 -9.45 16.16 -45.52
N GLU A 632 -8.36 15.54 -45.97
CA GLU A 632 -8.10 14.12 -45.78
C GLU A 632 -7.14 13.83 -44.63
N GLY A 633 -6.40 14.84 -44.18
CA GLY A 633 -5.53 14.79 -43.02
C GLY A 633 -4.15 15.37 -43.24
N TRP A 634 -3.27 15.16 -42.27
CA TRP A 634 -1.91 15.66 -42.31
C TRP A 634 -0.93 14.64 -41.75
N SER A 635 0.31 14.75 -42.18
CA SER A 635 1.39 13.88 -41.73
C SER A 635 2.67 14.66 -41.57
N GLY A 636 3.58 14.14 -40.78
CA GLY A 636 4.87 14.78 -40.64
C GLY A 636 5.96 13.85 -40.16
N VAL A 637 7.19 14.28 -40.41
CA VAL A 637 8.41 13.66 -39.89
C VAL A 637 9.16 14.71 -39.08
N CYS A 638 9.30 14.44 -37.79
CA CYS A 638 10.03 15.29 -36.86
C CYS A 638 11.46 14.80 -36.70
N THR A 639 12.40 15.75 -36.61
CA THR A 639 13.81 15.48 -36.33
C THR A 639 14.15 16.00 -34.94
N ILE A 640 14.65 15.11 -34.06
CA ILE A 640 15.00 15.44 -32.68
C ILE A 640 16.48 15.06 -32.45
N PRO A 641 17.41 16.03 -32.45
CA PRO A 641 18.83 15.72 -32.35
C PRO A 641 19.24 15.17 -30.98
N TRP A 642 20.02 14.09 -30.99
CA TRP A 642 20.56 13.46 -29.79
C TRP A 642 21.41 14.41 -28.96
N LYS A 643 22.22 15.23 -29.65
CA LYS A 643 23.09 16.23 -29.02
C LYS A 643 22.30 17.18 -28.10
N SER A 644 21.10 17.58 -28.52
CA SER A 644 20.24 18.49 -27.77
C SER A 644 19.58 17.80 -26.57
N ILE A 645 19.21 16.52 -26.70
CA ILE A 645 18.79 15.69 -25.55
C ILE A 645 19.93 15.58 -24.52
N GLN A 646 21.14 15.30 -24.98
CA GLN A 646 22.32 15.11 -24.14
C GLN A 646 22.74 16.37 -23.36
N MET A 647 22.35 17.57 -23.80
CA MET A 647 22.59 18.80 -23.03
C MET A 647 21.94 18.76 -21.63
N LYS A 648 20.79 18.09 -21.49
CA LYS A 648 20.12 17.88 -20.20
C LYS A 648 20.38 16.50 -19.62
N PHE A 649 20.77 15.54 -20.44
CA PHE A 649 21.07 14.17 -20.06
C PHE A 649 22.47 13.75 -20.55
N PRO A 650 23.56 14.26 -19.95
CA PRO A 650 24.92 14.02 -20.46
C PRO A 650 25.34 12.54 -20.42
N ALA A 651 24.72 11.74 -19.55
CA ALA A 651 24.96 10.30 -19.46
C ALA A 651 24.14 9.46 -20.46
N PHE A 652 23.17 10.06 -21.15
CA PHE A 652 22.33 9.34 -22.11
C PHE A 652 23.12 8.97 -23.37
N LYS A 653 22.90 7.75 -23.85
CA LYS A 653 23.51 7.22 -25.07
C LYS A 653 22.42 6.95 -26.11
N PRO A 654 22.55 7.47 -27.35
CA PRO A 654 21.67 7.07 -28.46
C PRO A 654 21.59 5.54 -28.59
N GLY A 655 20.42 5.04 -28.97
CA GLY A 655 20.18 3.59 -29.09
C GLY A 655 19.83 2.87 -27.78
N THR A 656 19.88 3.54 -26.62
CA THR A 656 19.40 2.94 -25.35
C THR A 656 17.91 3.23 -25.13
N PRO A 657 17.14 2.29 -24.52
CA PRO A 657 15.69 2.45 -24.36
C PRO A 657 15.25 3.79 -23.74
N LEU A 658 14.15 4.32 -24.25
CA LEU A 658 13.48 5.53 -23.75
C LEU A 658 12.08 5.19 -23.26
N ARG A 659 11.57 5.95 -22.29
CA ARG A 659 10.14 6.02 -22.00
C ARG A 659 9.53 7.15 -22.82
N ILE A 660 8.42 6.87 -23.49
CA ILE A 660 7.74 7.83 -24.35
C ILE A 660 6.23 7.82 -24.15
N GLN A 661 5.61 8.97 -24.38
CA GLN A 661 4.17 9.09 -24.61
C GLN A 661 3.97 9.95 -25.84
N ALA A 662 3.03 9.59 -26.70
CA ALA A 662 2.59 10.47 -27.78
C ALA A 662 1.13 10.84 -27.54
N THR A 663 0.81 12.11 -27.73
CA THR A 663 -0.56 12.62 -27.71
C THR A 663 -0.80 13.32 -29.03
N GLY A 664 -2.04 13.33 -29.50
CA GLY A 664 -2.41 14.27 -30.56
C GLY A 664 -3.71 14.95 -30.22
N VAL A 665 -3.77 16.23 -30.60
CA VAL A 665 -4.91 17.10 -30.47
C VAL A 665 -5.37 17.45 -31.89
N VAL A 666 -6.65 17.22 -32.15
CA VAL A 666 -7.33 17.51 -33.42
C VAL A 666 -8.48 18.49 -33.16
N TYR A 667 -8.61 19.50 -34.00
CA TYR A 667 -9.66 20.51 -33.98
C TYR A 667 -10.37 20.51 -35.32
N SER A 668 -11.65 20.16 -35.32
CA SER A 668 -12.47 20.22 -36.51
C SER A 668 -13.76 20.98 -36.24
N ARG A 669 -14.16 21.86 -37.17
CA ARG A 669 -15.47 22.52 -37.18
C ARG A 669 -16.64 21.54 -37.25
N TYR A 670 -16.37 20.32 -37.73
CA TYR A 670 -17.34 19.24 -37.84
C TYR A 670 -17.40 18.38 -36.57
N ALA A 671 -16.41 18.50 -35.69
CA ALA A 671 -16.40 17.91 -34.36
C ALA A 671 -17.17 18.77 -33.33
N ARG A 672 -17.65 18.16 -32.24
CA ARG A 672 -18.33 18.85 -31.13
C ARG A 672 -17.38 19.43 -30.07
N GLY A 673 -16.08 19.42 -30.33
CA GLY A 673 -15.01 19.87 -29.44
C GLY A 673 -13.63 19.43 -29.94
N GLU A 674 -12.58 19.75 -29.18
CA GLU A 674 -11.23 19.20 -29.42
C GLU A 674 -11.21 17.67 -29.20
N GLU A 675 -10.49 16.97 -30.07
CA GLU A 675 -10.33 15.53 -30.06
C GLU A 675 -8.92 15.18 -29.62
N LYS A 676 -8.80 14.41 -28.53
CA LYS A 676 -7.51 14.06 -27.92
C LYS A 676 -7.31 12.55 -27.91
N GLN A 677 -6.16 12.12 -28.40
CA GLN A 677 -5.75 10.71 -28.43
C GLN A 677 -4.36 10.53 -27.82
N GLN A 678 -4.10 9.37 -27.21
CA GLN A 678 -2.81 9.04 -26.58
C GLN A 678 -2.30 7.66 -26.99
N LEU A 679 -0.98 7.49 -27.07
CA LEU A 679 -0.35 6.23 -27.44
C LEU A 679 -0.73 5.09 -26.50
N PHE A 680 -0.84 5.42 -25.20
CA PHE A 680 -1.35 4.52 -24.18
C PHE A 680 -1.98 5.31 -23.05
N HIS A 681 -3.10 4.81 -22.52
CA HIS A 681 -3.75 5.35 -21.34
C HIS A 681 -4.39 4.19 -20.56
N THR A 682 -4.33 4.24 -19.23
CA THR A 682 -5.02 3.27 -18.38
C THR A 682 -6.49 3.68 -18.19
N PRO A 683 -7.46 2.87 -18.68
CA PRO A 683 -8.88 3.21 -18.58
C PRO A 683 -9.33 3.42 -17.14
N GLY A 684 -10.12 4.47 -16.90
CA GLY A 684 -10.61 4.84 -15.57
C GLY A 684 -9.66 5.69 -14.71
N LEU A 685 -8.46 6.04 -15.20
CA LEU A 685 -7.60 7.06 -14.59
C LEU A 685 -7.92 8.45 -15.16
N VAL A 686 -7.52 9.51 -14.44
CA VAL A 686 -7.55 10.87 -14.98
C VAL A 686 -6.61 10.91 -16.18
N CYS A 687 -7.13 11.36 -17.32
CA CYS A 687 -6.35 11.37 -18.55
C CYS A 687 -5.36 12.55 -18.55
N ASP A 688 -4.14 12.28 -18.07
CA ASP A 688 -3.03 13.24 -18.03
C ASP A 688 -1.81 12.64 -18.76
N PRO A 689 -1.36 13.19 -19.91
CA PRO A 689 -0.21 12.67 -20.65
C PRO A 689 1.10 12.72 -19.85
N HIS A 690 1.16 13.51 -18.79
CA HIS A 690 2.33 13.59 -17.91
C HIS A 690 2.39 12.47 -16.86
N THR A 691 1.42 11.53 -16.88
CA THR A 691 1.42 10.31 -16.05
C THR A 691 2.44 9.31 -16.59
N MET A 692 3.70 9.48 -16.19
CA MET A 692 4.85 8.71 -16.70
C MET A 692 4.76 7.19 -16.46
N GLU A 693 3.91 6.74 -15.54
CA GLU A 693 3.58 5.34 -15.32
C GLU A 693 2.95 4.71 -16.56
N ASP A 694 2.19 5.48 -17.34
CA ASP A 694 1.50 5.02 -18.54
C ASP A 694 2.39 5.11 -19.80
N TRP A 695 3.63 5.59 -19.68
CA TRP A 695 4.51 5.75 -20.84
C TRP A 695 5.00 4.40 -21.38
N CYS A 696 5.00 4.31 -22.70
CA CYS A 696 5.51 3.18 -23.46
C CYS A 696 7.03 3.13 -23.41
N VAL A 697 7.62 1.96 -23.69
CA VAL A 697 9.08 1.83 -23.86
C VAL A 697 9.41 1.84 -25.35
N LEU A 698 10.23 2.81 -25.79
CA LEU A 698 10.82 2.82 -27.13
C LEU A 698 12.14 2.07 -27.10
N ARG A 699 12.23 1.00 -27.91
CA ARG A 699 13.45 0.21 -28.12
C ARG A 699 14.03 0.54 -29.48
N PHE A 700 15.33 0.34 -29.62
CA PHE A 700 16.09 0.64 -30.83
C PHE A 700 16.53 -0.68 -31.46
N GLU A 701 16.29 -0.81 -32.75
CA GLU A 701 16.78 -1.93 -33.59
C GLU A 701 17.65 -1.39 -34.73
#